data_AF-A0A7Y6IS42-F1
#
_entry.id   AF-A0A7Y6IS42-F1
#
_cell.length_a   1.000
_cell.length_b   1.000
_cell.length_c   1.000
_cell.angle_alpha   90.00
_cell.angle_beta   90.00
_cell.angle_gamma   90.00
#
_symmetry.space_group_name_H-M   'P 1'
#
loop_
_entity.id
_entity.type
_entity.pdbx_description
1 polymer ?
#
loop_
_entity_poly.entity_id
_entity_poly.type
_entity_poly.pdbx_seq_one_letter_code
_entity_poly.pdbx_strand_id
1 'polypeptide(L)'
;MDIRVLGPLEIIGDDGRSCQVGSPKLRAMVSALVLAEGRPVAPATLIDRLWGEEPPAEAQASLHSYVSNLRRLLEPGRRARARSLLTFGPVGYTLEIDQEQVDATRFLRLVGQAEQAAEPAEAERLADEALALWRGEPYPDLDDQAYAAAARARLTEARERARELRVGAVIRQDRHDELLGELEALTYEHPLRERLWALRALALYRSGRQGEALETLRTARRILAEELGIDPGDELRELERDILGRSPALLPDRRRPEPRSGGPSSAGPGSSVPPSGRPGAAEAGIAGRKDELAALDRLLEAAAAGRPGFSLITGEPGIGKTRLAEELVSRARARGFTVAVGRCAATEGAPAFWPWVTVLERLADTLPPLPADVRADLPGVGSATGAEPEGARFRTYEAAARALTASRRPVLVVLDDLHWADRSSLRLLGYLAGHVQDGRLALVGTARDWPPPEGALAEAFEALARRQAVRLPLSGLAAADLAELTPAGTDVSALRDRTNGNPFFVTELMRYLETGSPGRGTLPLGVRDVVLGRVNRLPEPSATLLRVAAVAGREFDVAVVAEAAGLDLDTALDLLEPAMTAHLVAEGRPGRFLFVHALVQEALVAVVPVLRRARLHAAVAAAIESRTGGPASDRLAAAAHHWFEAVPAGHTARAWRAAWRAAEEAKRLRAYDAAVELLERAERLAGDDPGLGEAERMDLLFALAEARFGAGDSLGQEAELTRIRHLAKQAGDRRRWIEAATGYGGRILQPWKVYGDHDADLVADLEELAADEGLEPSARARVLACLALQTYYQPGRDPAERDRWSAEAARLARQENDATLLGRVLFARYYALLDPDSVHQRLAAGEEMARAGSEAGDHELRTIGLTCQGGTLLELCRVREALDVLAEAERLIGRTHMPYLRIMLNWLRLGVLASRGDLEAAESLLAATVAEQRTTSMWGVESSTAGATYQVALMRLRRGKAEAVQPPQDVTHDQLDRFNADGYAHFLVVSGRLEEARRALGPWERQPPIPRTFVYLFWLVIRCEVWAALGDREACADLYEEASPYADRMGISGLSLLMWPVSRSLAQLAEALGDTETARRHAEHAESVERELADPSPAHPHR
;
A
#
# COMPACT_ATOMS: atom_id res chain seq x y z
N MET A 1 28.69 -23.76 27.51
CA MET A 1 28.26 -23.61 26.11
C MET A 1 26.88 -23.01 26.20
N ASP A 2 26.62 -21.86 25.57
CA ASP A 2 25.31 -21.19 25.62
C ASP A 2 24.61 -21.30 24.25
N ILE A 3 23.34 -21.68 24.25
CA ILE A 3 22.50 -21.71 23.05
C ILE A 3 21.51 -20.56 23.10
N ARG A 4 21.48 -19.81 22.00
CA ARG A 4 20.85 -18.51 21.89
C ARG A 4 19.81 -18.55 20.78
N VAL A 5 18.52 -18.58 21.15
CA VAL A 5 17.37 -18.76 20.24
C VAL A 5 16.35 -17.62 20.28
N LEU A 6 16.52 -16.61 21.16
CA LEU A 6 15.73 -15.38 21.16
C LEU A 6 16.23 -14.38 20.09
N GLY A 7 16.28 -14.83 18.84
CA GLY A 7 16.92 -14.19 17.69
C GLY A 7 17.60 -15.24 16.80
N PRO A 8 18.38 -14.84 15.79
CA PRO A 8 19.16 -15.79 14.97
C PRO A 8 19.95 -16.77 15.85
N LEU A 9 19.92 -18.06 15.51
CA LEU A 9 20.57 -19.11 16.32
C LEU A 9 22.07 -18.84 16.46
N GLU A 10 22.52 -18.67 17.69
CA GLU A 10 23.93 -18.64 18.05
C GLU A 10 24.24 -19.77 19.05
N ILE A 11 25.42 -20.38 18.90
CA ILE A 11 25.95 -21.33 19.87
C ILE A 11 27.30 -20.80 20.32
N ILE A 12 27.46 -20.51 21.61
CA ILE A 12 28.70 -19.97 22.17
C ILE A 12 29.42 -21.09 22.92
N GLY A 13 30.65 -21.39 22.48
CA GLY A 13 31.50 -22.39 23.13
C GLY A 13 31.92 -21.97 24.54
N ASP A 14 32.47 -22.93 25.30
CA ASP A 14 33.02 -22.65 26.64
C ASP A 14 34.18 -21.65 26.63
N ASP A 15 34.80 -21.42 25.47
CA ASP A 15 35.85 -20.43 25.22
C ASP A 15 35.30 -19.02 24.89
N GLY A 16 33.97 -18.85 24.91
CA GLY A 16 33.29 -17.59 24.63
C GLY A 16 33.20 -17.25 23.13
N ARG A 17 33.61 -18.13 22.22
CA ARG A 17 33.54 -17.91 20.77
C ARG A 17 32.23 -18.43 20.19
N SER A 18 31.70 -17.70 19.19
CA SER A 18 30.52 -18.12 18.45
C SER A 18 30.86 -19.23 17.44
N CYS A 19 30.14 -20.34 17.52
CA CYS A 19 30.21 -21.47 16.60
C CYS A 19 29.26 -21.21 15.42
N GLN A 20 29.81 -21.07 14.21
CA GLN A 20 29.01 -20.86 13.00
C GLN A 20 28.29 -22.16 12.60
N VAL A 21 26.96 -22.16 12.67
CA VAL A 21 26.10 -23.27 12.21
C VAL A 21 25.78 -23.03 10.73
N GLY A 22 26.60 -23.62 9.86
CA GLY A 22 26.68 -23.23 8.44
C GLY A 22 25.45 -23.47 7.56
N SER A 23 24.61 -24.49 7.83
CA SER A 23 23.44 -24.77 6.97
C SER A 23 22.10 -24.43 7.64
N PRO A 24 21.12 -23.88 6.89
CA PRO A 24 19.78 -23.57 7.42
C PRO A 24 19.10 -24.78 8.08
N LYS A 25 19.20 -25.96 7.46
CA LYS A 25 18.62 -27.20 8.02
C LYS A 25 19.33 -27.66 9.30
N LEU A 26 20.64 -27.40 9.45
CA LEU A 26 21.33 -27.71 10.70
C LEU A 26 20.92 -26.74 11.82
N ARG A 27 20.68 -25.46 11.51
CA ARG A 27 20.12 -24.48 12.46
C ARG A 27 18.71 -24.85 12.89
N ALA A 28 17.85 -25.19 11.93
CA ALA A 28 16.49 -25.68 12.19
C ALA A 28 16.49 -26.91 13.10
N MET A 29 17.41 -27.86 12.89
CA MET A 29 17.51 -29.07 13.72
C MET A 29 17.89 -28.75 15.16
N VAL A 30 18.85 -27.84 15.37
CA VAL A 30 19.23 -27.38 16.71
C VAL A 30 18.05 -26.68 17.39
N SER A 31 17.43 -25.72 16.70
CA SER A 31 16.26 -24.99 17.21
C SER A 31 15.11 -25.92 17.58
N ALA A 32 14.82 -26.95 16.78
CA ALA A 32 13.78 -27.95 17.06
C ALA A 32 14.10 -28.85 18.27
N LEU A 33 15.37 -29.19 18.48
CA LEU A 33 15.83 -29.99 19.63
C LEU A 33 15.88 -29.17 20.92
N VAL A 34 16.26 -27.89 20.83
CA VAL A 34 16.24 -26.93 21.96
C VAL A 34 14.80 -26.69 22.41
N LEU A 35 13.89 -26.49 21.45
CA LEU A 35 12.47 -26.28 21.73
C LEU A 35 11.79 -27.52 22.35
N ALA A 36 12.38 -28.71 22.21
CA ALA A 36 11.90 -29.92 22.87
C ALA A 36 12.23 -29.97 24.38
N GLU A 37 13.04 -29.04 24.90
CA GLU A 37 13.36 -28.89 26.32
C GLU A 37 13.90 -30.19 26.96
N GLY A 38 14.79 -30.90 26.24
CA GLY A 38 15.36 -32.17 26.69
C GLY A 38 14.45 -33.39 26.55
N ARG A 39 13.26 -33.26 25.96
CA ARG A 39 12.41 -34.40 25.58
C ARG A 39 12.91 -35.06 24.28
N PRO A 40 12.85 -36.40 24.17
CA PRO A 40 13.26 -37.09 22.94
C PRO A 40 12.36 -36.73 21.76
N VAL A 41 12.97 -36.42 20.61
CA VAL A 41 12.27 -36.14 19.35
C VAL A 41 12.49 -37.28 18.37
N ALA A 42 11.40 -37.91 17.91
CA ALA A 42 11.47 -39.05 16.99
C ALA A 42 12.12 -38.63 15.64
N PRO A 43 12.86 -39.53 14.96
CA PRO A 43 13.47 -39.24 13.67
C PRO A 43 12.45 -38.77 12.62
N ALA A 44 11.27 -39.38 12.58
CA ALA A 44 10.19 -38.98 11.68
C ALA A 44 9.71 -37.55 11.96
N THR A 45 9.61 -37.17 13.23
CA THR A 45 9.25 -35.80 13.64
C THR A 45 10.34 -34.79 13.32
N LEU A 46 11.63 -35.15 13.44
CA LEU A 46 12.71 -34.28 12.99
C LEU A 46 12.70 -34.13 11.47
N ILE A 47 12.37 -35.19 10.72
CA ILE A 47 12.26 -35.12 9.26
C ILE A 47 11.12 -34.17 8.87
N ASP A 48 9.94 -34.36 9.45
CA ASP A 48 8.77 -33.50 9.24
C ASP A 48 9.06 -32.03 9.57
N ARG A 49 9.71 -31.77 10.71
CA ARG A 49 10.10 -30.41 11.12
C ARG A 49 11.17 -29.77 10.24
N LEU A 50 12.03 -30.57 9.62
CA LEU A 50 13.13 -30.09 8.78
C LEU A 50 12.74 -29.92 7.33
N TRP A 51 11.82 -30.73 6.80
CA TRP A 51 11.49 -30.75 5.37
C TRP A 51 10.01 -30.55 5.05
N GLY A 52 9.12 -30.53 6.04
CA GLY A 52 7.68 -30.37 5.84
C GLY A 52 7.10 -31.48 4.96
N GLU A 53 6.22 -31.10 4.02
CA GLU A 53 5.53 -32.02 3.12
C GLU A 53 6.43 -32.57 1.99
N GLU A 54 7.65 -32.03 1.81
CA GLU A 54 8.58 -32.42 0.73
C GLU A 54 9.93 -32.96 1.26
N PRO A 55 9.95 -34.12 1.96
CA PRO A 55 11.21 -34.74 2.37
C PRO A 55 11.98 -35.32 1.17
N PRO A 56 13.32 -35.21 1.14
CA PRO A 56 14.13 -35.85 0.11
C PRO A 56 14.01 -37.38 0.16
N ALA A 57 14.20 -38.05 -0.98
CA ALA A 57 14.06 -39.51 -1.11
C ALA A 57 14.91 -40.30 -0.09
N GLU A 58 16.04 -39.73 0.36
CA GLU A 58 16.93 -40.28 1.39
C GLU A 58 16.95 -39.44 2.69
N ALA A 59 15.79 -38.95 3.15
CA ALA A 59 15.67 -38.10 4.35
C ALA A 59 16.28 -38.71 5.61
N GLN A 60 16.21 -40.04 5.80
CA GLN A 60 16.84 -40.71 6.93
C GLN A 60 18.38 -40.65 6.89
N ALA A 61 18.99 -40.88 5.72
CA ALA A 61 20.45 -40.79 5.54
C ALA A 61 20.94 -39.34 5.71
N SER A 62 20.16 -38.38 5.22
CA SER A 62 20.40 -36.95 5.39
C SER A 62 20.32 -36.53 6.86
N LEU A 63 19.33 -37.03 7.61
CA LEU A 63 19.21 -36.78 9.05
C LEU A 63 20.43 -37.32 9.83
N HIS A 64 20.91 -38.53 9.50
CA HIS A 64 22.12 -39.08 10.13
C HIS A 64 23.37 -38.23 9.85
N SER A 65 23.49 -37.68 8.64
CA SER A 65 24.57 -36.78 8.26
C SER A 65 24.52 -35.47 9.04
N TYR A 66 23.33 -34.87 9.20
CA TYR A 66 23.14 -33.68 10.03
C TYR A 66 23.45 -33.94 11.50
N VAL A 67 23.00 -35.07 12.06
CA VAL A 67 23.30 -35.46 13.46
C VAL A 67 24.81 -35.63 13.67
N SER A 68 25.51 -36.24 12.72
CA SER A 68 26.97 -36.40 12.77
C SER A 68 27.70 -35.05 12.74
N ASN A 69 27.27 -34.14 11.87
CA ASN A 69 27.80 -32.78 11.79
C ASN A 69 27.49 -31.97 13.05
N LEU A 70 26.29 -32.12 13.62
CA LEU A 70 25.92 -31.44 14.84
C LEU A 70 26.73 -31.92 16.04
N ARG A 71 26.99 -33.23 16.18
CA ARG A 71 27.89 -33.76 17.23
C ARG A 71 29.31 -33.20 17.11
N ARG A 72 29.82 -33.06 15.89
CA ARG A 72 31.14 -32.46 15.65
C ARG A 72 31.18 -30.97 16.04
N LEU A 73 30.08 -30.26 15.81
CA LEU A 73 29.95 -28.84 16.11
C LEU A 73 29.77 -28.55 17.60
N LEU A 74 28.91 -29.32 18.27
CA LEU A 74 28.64 -29.16 19.71
C LEU A 74 29.77 -29.73 20.58
N GLU A 75 30.50 -30.73 20.10
CA GLU A 75 31.49 -31.45 20.91
C GLU A 75 32.85 -31.63 20.19
N PRO A 76 33.52 -30.55 19.74
CA PRO A 76 34.74 -30.64 18.92
C PRO A 76 35.94 -31.30 19.63
N GLY A 77 35.94 -31.37 20.97
CA GLY A 77 37.00 -31.96 21.80
C GLY A 77 36.65 -33.31 22.47
N ARG A 78 35.56 -33.98 22.08
CA ARG A 78 35.03 -35.15 22.80
C ARG A 78 36.00 -36.35 22.77
N ARG A 79 36.45 -36.83 23.94
CA ARG A 79 37.16 -38.12 24.07
C ARG A 79 36.21 -39.28 23.76
N ALA A 80 36.70 -40.37 23.15
CA ALA A 80 35.88 -41.47 22.63
C ALA A 80 34.96 -42.22 23.64
N ARG A 81 35.06 -41.93 24.95
CA ARG A 81 34.24 -42.51 26.04
C ARG A 81 33.45 -41.48 26.87
N ALA A 82 33.47 -40.20 26.52
CA ALA A 82 32.66 -39.18 27.20
C ALA A 82 31.19 -39.24 26.72
N ARG A 83 30.22 -38.91 27.59
CA ARG A 83 28.79 -38.82 27.20
C ARG A 83 28.61 -37.74 26.14
N SER A 84 27.80 -38.03 25.12
CA SER A 84 27.49 -37.09 24.03
C SER A 84 26.32 -36.19 24.43
N LEU A 85 26.36 -34.91 24.08
CA LEU A 85 25.25 -33.97 24.30
C LEU A 85 24.04 -34.31 23.42
N LEU A 86 24.22 -34.99 22.29
CA LEU A 86 23.13 -35.44 21.43
C LEU A 86 23.02 -36.96 21.48
N THR A 87 22.16 -37.47 22.36
CA THR A 87 21.93 -38.90 22.58
C THR A 87 20.80 -39.42 21.68
N PHE A 88 20.86 -40.70 21.32
CA PHE A 88 19.78 -41.39 20.62
C PHE A 88 19.28 -42.53 21.51
N GLY A 89 18.03 -42.44 21.94
CA GLY A 89 17.36 -43.43 22.78
C GLY A 89 16.20 -44.13 22.05
N PRO A 90 15.45 -45.01 22.74
CA PRO A 90 14.36 -45.79 22.15
C PRO A 90 13.24 -44.94 21.51
N VAL A 91 13.11 -43.68 21.94
CA VAL A 91 12.02 -42.76 21.55
C VAL A 91 12.51 -41.65 20.60
N GLY A 92 13.82 -41.54 20.34
CA GLY A 92 14.37 -40.55 19.41
C GLY A 92 15.64 -39.85 19.89
N TYR A 93 15.95 -38.71 19.28
CA TYR A 93 17.11 -37.89 19.59
C TYR A 93 16.81 -36.90 20.73
N THR A 94 17.74 -36.80 21.67
CA THR A 94 17.64 -35.87 22.81
C THR A 94 18.88 -35.00 22.87
N LEU A 95 18.70 -33.68 23.00
CA LEU A 95 19.77 -32.75 23.31
C LEU A 95 19.86 -32.58 24.83
N GLU A 96 20.87 -33.19 25.45
CA GLU A 96 21.19 -33.13 26.87
C GLU A 96 22.03 -31.87 27.13
N ILE A 97 21.35 -30.73 27.35
CA ILE A 97 21.96 -29.46 27.75
C ILE A 97 21.34 -28.97 29.06
N ASP A 98 22.12 -28.26 29.88
CA ASP A 98 21.58 -27.56 31.04
C ASP A 98 20.60 -26.48 30.55
N GLN A 99 19.41 -26.43 31.15
CA GLN A 99 18.39 -25.48 30.76
C GLN A 99 18.80 -24.03 31.04
N GLU A 100 19.73 -23.80 31.98
CA GLU A 100 20.30 -22.46 32.22
C GLU A 100 21.22 -21.98 31.09
N GLN A 101 21.65 -22.88 30.21
CA GLN A 101 22.46 -22.56 29.04
C GLN A 101 21.63 -22.16 27.82
N VAL A 102 20.29 -22.23 27.90
CA VAL A 102 19.37 -21.82 26.83
C VAL A 102 18.75 -20.47 27.18
N ASP A 103 18.94 -19.46 26.34
CA ASP A 103 18.48 -18.10 26.61
C ASP A 103 16.96 -17.98 26.76
N ALA A 104 16.16 -18.75 26.01
CA ALA A 104 14.71 -18.81 26.14
C ALA A 104 14.25 -19.34 27.51
N THR A 105 14.89 -20.39 28.04
CA THR A 105 14.55 -20.93 29.36
C THR A 105 14.99 -19.99 30.48
N ARG A 106 16.19 -19.43 30.36
CA ARG A 106 16.70 -18.41 31.29
C ARG A 106 15.79 -17.17 31.32
N PHE A 107 15.33 -16.72 30.16
CA PHE A 107 14.39 -15.61 30.01
C PHE A 107 13.10 -15.87 30.80
N LEU A 108 12.43 -17.01 30.57
CA LEU A 108 11.20 -17.35 31.28
C LEU A 108 11.40 -17.45 32.81
N ARG A 109 12.55 -17.96 33.26
CA ARG A 109 12.90 -17.99 34.68
C ARG A 109 13.07 -16.59 35.26
N LEU A 110 13.79 -15.70 34.58
CA LEU A 110 14.00 -14.31 35.02
C LEU A 110 12.67 -13.54 35.11
N VAL A 111 11.76 -13.75 34.15
CA VAL A 111 10.41 -13.18 34.20
C VAL A 111 9.66 -13.69 35.43
N GLY A 112 9.65 -15.01 35.68
CA GLY A 112 9.01 -15.58 36.86
C GLY A 112 9.62 -15.10 38.19
N GLN A 113 10.92 -14.83 38.23
CA GLN A 113 11.58 -14.23 39.40
C GLN A 113 11.21 -12.75 39.57
N ALA A 114 11.11 -11.99 38.47
CA ALA A 114 10.67 -10.60 38.49
C ALA A 114 9.21 -10.47 38.98
N GLU A 115 8.34 -11.44 38.66
CA GLU A 115 6.98 -11.50 39.17
C GLU A 115 6.90 -11.74 40.67
N GLN A 116 7.82 -12.54 41.22
CA GLN A 116 7.86 -12.91 42.64
C GLN A 116 8.67 -11.93 43.49
N ALA A 117 9.40 -11.00 42.88
CA ALA A 117 10.25 -10.03 43.57
C ALA A 117 9.42 -9.06 44.41
N ALA A 118 9.66 -9.07 45.72
CA ALA A 118 9.01 -8.17 46.66
C ALA A 118 9.53 -6.73 46.53
N GLU A 119 10.84 -6.58 46.34
CA GLU A 119 11.50 -5.28 46.21
C GLU A 119 11.41 -4.76 44.76
N PRO A 120 10.89 -3.53 44.54
CA PRO A 120 10.78 -2.96 43.19
C PRO A 120 12.10 -2.89 42.43
N ALA A 121 13.22 -2.56 43.10
CA ALA A 121 14.52 -2.49 42.45
C ALA A 121 15.04 -3.87 41.98
N GLU A 122 14.66 -4.94 42.68
CA GLU A 122 14.98 -6.30 42.26
C GLU A 122 14.11 -6.74 41.08
N ALA A 123 12.82 -6.39 41.07
CA ALA A 123 11.92 -6.65 39.95
C ALA A 123 12.37 -5.92 38.66
N GLU A 124 12.79 -4.65 38.76
CA GLU A 124 13.36 -3.88 37.64
C GLU A 124 14.61 -4.57 37.07
N ARG A 125 15.58 -4.88 37.93
CA ARG A 125 16.84 -5.53 37.52
C ARG A 125 16.60 -6.86 36.82
N LEU A 126 15.76 -7.73 37.38
CA LEU A 126 15.45 -9.04 36.81
C LEU A 126 14.71 -8.94 35.46
N ALA A 127 13.80 -7.98 35.33
CA ALA A 127 13.09 -7.73 34.07
C ALA A 127 14.02 -7.15 32.98
N ASP A 128 14.92 -6.24 33.35
CA ASP A 128 15.97 -5.71 32.44
C ASP A 128 16.92 -6.83 31.99
N GLU A 129 17.39 -7.68 32.91
CA GLU A 129 18.21 -8.84 32.59
C GLU A 129 17.48 -9.81 31.64
N ALA A 130 16.17 -10.00 31.80
CA ALA A 130 15.36 -10.84 30.92
C ALA A 130 15.25 -10.22 29.52
N LEU A 131 14.90 -8.93 29.42
CA LEU A 131 14.72 -8.23 28.16
C LEU A 131 16.03 -8.14 27.35
N ALA A 132 17.17 -8.04 28.02
CA ALA A 132 18.49 -7.99 27.37
C ALA A 132 18.87 -9.30 26.64
N LEU A 133 18.18 -10.43 26.91
CA LEU A 133 18.42 -11.69 26.22
C LEU A 133 17.85 -11.71 24.79
N TRP A 134 16.93 -10.80 24.46
CA TRP A 134 16.28 -10.72 23.15
C TRP A 134 17.16 -10.01 22.12
N ARG A 135 17.35 -10.66 20.97
CA ARG A 135 18.13 -10.16 19.81
C ARG A 135 17.31 -10.06 18.52
N GLY A 136 16.11 -10.65 18.49
CA GLY A 136 15.23 -10.65 17.33
C GLY A 136 14.01 -11.55 17.55
N GLU A 137 13.38 -12.00 16.47
CA GLU A 137 12.30 -12.97 16.52
C GLU A 137 12.79 -14.32 17.10
N PRO A 138 12.07 -14.96 18.05
CA PRO A 138 12.45 -16.25 18.57
C PRO A 138 12.37 -17.38 17.54
N TYR A 139 13.37 -18.26 17.54
CA TYR A 139 13.45 -19.43 16.66
C TYR A 139 13.27 -19.12 15.15
N PRO A 140 13.96 -18.11 14.59
CA PRO A 140 13.73 -17.69 13.19
C PRO A 140 14.15 -18.78 12.19
N ASP A 141 14.96 -19.75 12.62
CA ASP A 141 15.37 -20.90 11.83
C ASP A 141 14.30 -22.01 11.71
N LEU A 142 13.16 -21.86 12.39
CA LEU A 142 12.00 -22.74 12.25
C LEU A 142 10.94 -22.05 11.39
N ASP A 143 10.53 -22.71 10.31
CA ASP A 143 9.39 -22.30 9.48
C ASP A 143 8.10 -22.19 10.34
N ASP A 144 7.04 -21.58 9.81
CA ASP A 144 5.78 -21.26 10.54
C ASP A 144 4.87 -22.46 10.85
N GLN A 145 5.47 -23.61 11.13
CA GLN A 145 4.79 -24.79 11.63
C GLN A 145 4.15 -24.51 13.00
N ALA A 146 2.99 -25.11 13.26
CA ALA A 146 2.14 -24.79 14.42
C ALA A 146 2.86 -24.84 15.79
N TYR A 147 3.85 -25.73 15.97
CA TYR A 147 4.61 -25.84 17.23
C TYR A 147 5.60 -24.68 17.43
N ALA A 148 6.21 -24.16 16.36
CA ALA A 148 7.11 -23.01 16.42
C ALA A 148 6.31 -21.72 16.64
N ALA A 149 5.17 -21.57 15.96
CA ALA A 149 4.25 -20.46 16.16
C ALA A 149 3.73 -20.38 17.61
N ALA A 150 3.36 -21.52 18.21
CA ALA A 150 2.93 -21.58 19.62
C ALA A 150 4.06 -21.18 20.60
N ALA A 151 5.30 -21.60 20.32
CA ALA A 151 6.46 -21.22 21.12
C ALA A 151 6.81 -19.73 21.00
N ARG A 152 6.76 -19.18 19.78
CA ARG A 152 6.93 -17.75 19.51
C ARG A 152 5.87 -16.94 20.26
N ALA A 153 4.60 -17.31 20.16
CA ALA A 153 3.51 -16.63 20.86
C ALA A 153 3.71 -16.62 22.39
N ARG A 154 4.09 -17.75 23.00
CA ARG A 154 4.35 -17.84 24.44
C ARG A 154 5.52 -16.94 24.88
N LEU A 155 6.61 -16.90 24.11
CA LEU A 155 7.78 -16.08 24.43
C LEU A 155 7.49 -14.59 24.26
N THR A 156 6.79 -14.21 23.19
CA THR A 156 6.36 -12.83 22.97
C THR A 156 5.41 -12.36 24.08
N GLU A 157 4.47 -13.19 24.51
CA GLU A 157 3.59 -12.87 25.66
C GLU A 157 4.40 -12.63 26.94
N ALA A 158 5.37 -13.50 27.23
CA ALA A 158 6.26 -13.33 28.38
C ALA A 158 7.17 -12.09 28.27
N ARG A 159 7.50 -11.62 27.06
CA ARG A 159 8.26 -10.39 26.83
C ARG A 159 7.46 -9.16 27.18
N GLU A 160 6.21 -9.12 26.75
CA GLU A 160 5.31 -8.03 27.13
C GLU A 160 5.04 -8.03 28.63
N ARG A 161 4.94 -9.21 29.24
CA ARG A 161 4.87 -9.34 30.69
C ARG A 161 6.12 -8.80 31.40
N ALA A 162 7.32 -9.07 30.89
CA ALA A 162 8.57 -8.53 31.42
C ALA A 162 8.62 -6.99 31.34
N ARG A 163 8.14 -6.41 30.22
CA ARG A 163 8.01 -4.96 30.04
C ARG A 163 7.06 -4.36 31.09
N GLU A 164 5.88 -4.94 31.29
CA GLU A 164 4.91 -4.53 32.32
C GLU A 164 5.52 -4.55 33.74
N LEU A 165 6.26 -5.61 34.07
CA LEU A 165 6.91 -5.75 35.38
C LEU A 165 7.98 -4.68 35.59
N ARG A 166 8.81 -4.42 34.57
CA ARG A 166 9.83 -3.38 34.58
C ARG A 166 9.20 -2.01 34.82
N VAL A 167 8.23 -1.60 33.99
CA VAL A 167 7.63 -0.26 34.12
C VAL A 167 6.86 -0.13 35.44
N GLY A 168 6.18 -1.18 35.89
CA GLY A 168 5.49 -1.20 37.19
C GLY A 168 6.45 -1.13 38.38
N ALA A 169 7.64 -1.73 38.27
CA ALA A 169 8.68 -1.63 39.28
C ALA A 169 9.29 -0.22 39.38
N VAL A 170 9.53 0.44 38.25
CA VAL A 170 10.05 1.82 38.20
C VAL A 170 9.02 2.82 38.74
N ILE A 171 7.72 2.67 38.41
CA ILE A 171 6.65 3.50 38.99
C ILE A 171 6.57 3.35 40.51
N ARG A 172 6.76 2.13 41.05
CA ARG A 172 6.79 1.86 42.50
C ARG A 172 8.00 2.47 43.20
N GLN A 173 9.05 2.84 42.47
CA GLN A 173 10.23 3.55 42.97
C GLN A 173 10.11 5.08 42.82
N ASP A 174 8.91 5.58 42.53
CA ASP A 174 8.61 7.00 42.30
C ASP A 174 9.35 7.63 41.11
N ARG A 175 9.90 6.82 40.20
CA ARG A 175 10.58 7.24 38.96
C ARG A 175 9.63 7.26 37.74
N HIS A 176 8.38 7.62 37.97
CA HIS A 176 7.29 7.54 36.98
C HIS A 176 7.44 8.51 35.80
N ASP A 177 8.09 9.67 36.01
CA ASP A 177 8.35 10.66 34.95
C ASP A 177 9.29 10.13 33.85
N GLU A 178 10.19 9.20 34.19
CA GLU A 178 11.16 8.61 33.24
C GLU A 178 10.47 7.72 32.18
N LEU A 179 9.25 7.25 32.46
CA LEU A 179 8.57 6.21 31.68
C LEU A 179 7.44 6.72 30.79
N LEU A 180 7.06 8.00 30.86
CA LEU A 180 5.85 8.47 30.17
C LEU A 180 5.91 8.27 28.65
N GLY A 181 7.07 8.49 28.03
CA GLY A 181 7.28 8.24 26.60
C GLY A 181 7.29 6.75 26.24
N GLU A 182 7.87 5.90 27.11
CA GLU A 182 7.88 4.45 26.92
C GLU A 182 6.47 3.85 27.08
N LEU A 183 5.74 4.26 28.11
CA LEU A 183 4.36 3.84 28.35
C LEU A 183 3.41 4.31 27.26
N GLU A 184 3.65 5.48 26.67
CA GLU A 184 2.91 5.93 25.49
C GLU A 184 3.12 4.99 24.30
N ALA A 185 4.36 4.66 23.97
CA ALA A 185 4.68 3.70 22.91
C ALA A 185 4.09 2.31 23.20
N LEU A 186 4.19 1.80 24.43
CA LEU A 186 3.66 0.49 24.80
C LEU A 186 2.12 0.42 24.73
N THR A 187 1.41 1.48 25.12
CA THR A 187 -0.06 1.53 24.97
C THR A 187 -0.51 1.67 23.52
N TYR A 188 0.36 2.16 22.64
CA TYR A 188 0.13 2.20 21.20
C TYR A 188 0.39 0.83 20.54
N GLU A 189 1.50 0.16 20.88
CA GLU A 189 1.84 -1.16 20.37
C GLU A 189 0.88 -2.26 20.86
N HIS A 190 0.35 -2.13 22.08
CA HIS A 190 -0.51 -3.13 22.71
C HIS A 190 -1.79 -2.53 23.27
N PRO A 191 -2.70 -2.04 22.40
CA PRO A 191 -3.86 -1.26 22.80
C PRO A 191 -4.92 -2.08 23.58
N LEU A 192 -4.89 -3.42 23.48
CA LEU A 192 -5.80 -4.32 24.20
C LEU A 192 -5.29 -4.77 25.58
N ARG A 193 -4.06 -4.39 25.99
CA ARG A 193 -3.49 -4.74 27.29
C ARG A 193 -3.86 -3.70 28.36
N GLU A 194 -4.94 -3.95 29.08
CA GLU A 194 -5.48 -3.05 30.13
C GLU A 194 -4.43 -2.61 31.16
N ARG A 195 -3.52 -3.52 31.54
CA ARG A 195 -2.48 -3.24 32.55
C ARG A 195 -1.55 -2.09 32.14
N LEU A 196 -1.20 -1.97 30.86
CA LEU A 196 -0.35 -0.88 30.36
C LEU A 196 -1.07 0.47 30.44
N TRP A 197 -2.37 0.49 30.15
CA TRP A 197 -3.22 1.68 30.33
C TRP A 197 -3.30 2.10 31.80
N ALA A 198 -3.43 1.14 32.71
CA ALA A 198 -3.42 1.40 34.15
C ALA A 198 -2.10 2.03 34.61
N LEU A 199 -0.97 1.50 34.13
CA LEU A 199 0.37 1.98 34.47
C LEU A 199 0.64 3.38 33.89
N ARG A 200 0.22 3.65 32.65
CA ARG A 200 0.30 4.97 32.02
C ARG A 200 -0.56 6.00 32.76
N ALA A 201 -1.80 5.66 33.09
CA ALA A 201 -2.70 6.54 33.84
C ALA A 201 -2.15 6.83 35.24
N LEU A 202 -1.61 5.82 35.94
CA LEU A 202 -0.99 5.99 37.26
C LEU A 202 0.25 6.89 37.19
N ALA A 203 1.13 6.69 36.20
CA ALA A 203 2.30 7.52 36.00
C ALA A 203 1.92 8.98 35.73
N LEU A 204 1.00 9.24 34.80
CA LEU A 204 0.48 10.57 34.50
C LEU A 204 -0.17 11.24 35.73
N TYR A 205 -0.94 10.48 36.51
CA TYR A 205 -1.55 10.98 37.73
C TYR A 205 -0.49 11.40 38.77
N ARG A 206 0.53 10.57 38.97
CA ARG A 206 1.64 10.87 39.91
C ARG A 206 2.50 12.06 39.45
N SER A 207 2.61 12.29 38.14
CA SER A 207 3.25 13.49 37.56
C SER A 207 2.38 14.76 37.67
N GLY A 208 1.22 14.70 38.33
CA GLY A 208 0.28 15.83 38.44
C GLY A 208 -0.57 16.08 37.19
N ARG A 209 -0.52 15.20 36.18
CA ARG A 209 -1.27 15.28 34.92
C ARG A 209 -2.58 14.50 35.02
N GLN A 210 -3.41 14.84 36.01
CA GLN A 210 -4.66 14.11 36.32
C GLN A 210 -5.62 14.02 35.12
N GLY A 211 -5.75 15.08 34.32
CA GLY A 211 -6.62 15.09 33.14
C GLY A 211 -6.19 14.07 32.09
N GLU A 212 -4.88 13.99 31.84
CA GLU A 212 -4.31 13.05 30.87
C GLU A 212 -4.38 11.61 31.37
N ALA A 213 -4.29 11.40 32.69
CA ALA A 213 -4.54 10.10 33.31
C ALA A 213 -5.98 9.63 33.07
N LEU A 214 -6.98 10.51 33.26
CA LEU A 214 -8.39 10.18 32.99
C LEU A 214 -8.66 9.99 31.50
N GLU A 215 -8.02 10.76 30.63
CA GLU A 215 -8.15 10.61 29.18
C GLU A 215 -7.53 9.30 28.69
N THR A 216 -6.41 8.88 29.29
CA THR A 216 -5.80 7.55 29.09
C THR A 216 -6.81 6.43 29.41
N LEU A 217 -7.53 6.54 30.52
CA LEU A 217 -8.55 5.55 30.92
C LEU A 217 -9.80 5.57 30.02
N ARG A 218 -10.23 6.74 29.54
CA ARG A 218 -11.32 6.87 28.57
C ARG A 218 -10.94 6.29 27.21
N THR A 219 -9.71 6.51 26.78
CA THR A 219 -9.17 5.96 25.54
C THR A 219 -9.13 4.44 25.60
N ALA A 220 -8.62 3.88 26.70
CA ALA A 220 -8.64 2.44 26.94
C ALA A 220 -10.08 1.87 26.89
N ARG A 221 -11.04 2.52 27.57
CA ARG A 221 -12.45 2.12 27.54
C ARG A 221 -13.04 2.13 26.13
N ARG A 222 -12.75 3.16 25.34
CA ARG A 222 -13.23 3.25 23.96
C ARG A 222 -12.66 2.11 23.11
N ILE A 223 -11.36 1.87 23.19
CA ILE A 223 -10.68 0.81 22.44
C ILE A 223 -11.25 -0.58 22.83
N LEU A 224 -11.39 -0.87 24.12
CA LEU A 224 -11.95 -2.15 24.57
C LEU A 224 -13.40 -2.35 24.12
N ALA A 225 -14.20 -1.29 24.12
CA ALA A 225 -15.59 -1.34 23.66
C ALA A 225 -15.69 -1.48 22.14
N GLU A 226 -14.80 -0.83 21.37
CA GLU A 226 -14.78 -0.88 19.90
C GLU A 226 -14.22 -2.22 19.39
N GLU A 227 -13.10 -2.69 19.95
CA GLU A 227 -12.37 -3.87 19.46
C GLU A 227 -12.87 -5.19 20.03
N LEU A 228 -13.31 -5.20 21.30
CA LEU A 228 -13.71 -6.43 22.01
C LEU A 228 -15.18 -6.43 22.44
N GLY A 229 -15.87 -5.29 22.37
CA GLY A 229 -17.27 -5.17 22.82
C GLY A 229 -17.44 -5.33 24.33
N ILE A 230 -16.38 -5.16 25.12
CA ILE A 230 -16.38 -5.35 26.57
C ILE A 230 -16.14 -4.04 27.33
N ASP A 231 -16.65 -3.96 28.55
CA ASP A 231 -16.32 -2.89 29.49
C ASP A 231 -14.92 -3.10 30.10
N PRO A 232 -14.24 -2.02 30.56
CA PRO A 232 -12.96 -2.13 31.24
C PRO A 232 -13.01 -3.08 32.45
N GLY A 233 -11.91 -3.80 32.69
CA GLY A 233 -11.71 -4.63 33.87
C GLY A 233 -11.71 -3.84 35.18
N ASP A 234 -11.75 -4.57 36.30
CA ASP A 234 -11.86 -3.97 37.64
C ASP A 234 -10.68 -3.04 37.96
N GLU A 235 -9.46 -3.39 37.50
CA GLU A 235 -8.25 -2.59 37.73
C GLU A 235 -8.36 -1.17 37.16
N LEU A 236 -8.86 -1.01 35.93
CA LEU A 236 -9.06 0.32 35.31
C LEU A 236 -10.21 1.08 35.98
N ARG A 237 -11.29 0.38 36.35
CA ARG A 237 -12.45 0.99 37.03
C ARG A 237 -12.11 1.48 38.44
N GLU A 238 -11.28 0.73 39.17
CA GLU A 238 -10.80 1.11 40.50
C GLU A 238 -9.83 2.30 40.41
N LEU A 239 -8.88 2.26 39.48
CA LEU A 239 -7.94 3.37 39.27
C LEU A 239 -8.66 4.66 38.86
N GLU A 240 -9.66 4.60 37.97
CA GLU A 240 -10.47 5.77 37.60
C GLU A 240 -11.19 6.36 38.82
N ARG A 241 -11.80 5.50 39.65
CA ARG A 241 -12.48 5.91 40.88
C ARG A 241 -11.52 6.57 41.85
N ASP A 242 -10.34 6.00 42.05
CA ASP A 242 -9.32 6.51 42.97
C ASP A 242 -8.70 7.83 42.48
N ILE A 243 -8.51 7.98 41.17
CA ILE A 243 -8.05 9.23 40.56
C ILE A 243 -9.12 10.33 40.72
N LEU A 244 -10.40 10.03 40.47
CA LEU A 244 -11.51 10.97 40.64
C LEU A 244 -11.70 11.36 42.11
N GLY A 245 -11.53 10.41 43.03
CA GLY A 245 -11.62 10.61 44.48
C GLY A 245 -10.38 11.22 45.13
N ARG A 246 -9.30 11.43 44.38
CA ARG A 246 -7.97 11.85 44.89
C ARG A 246 -7.49 10.97 46.04
N SER A 247 -7.58 9.65 45.87
CA SER A 247 -7.23 8.68 46.90
C SER A 247 -5.78 8.87 47.37
N PRO A 248 -5.53 9.02 48.69
CA PRO A 248 -4.18 9.09 49.24
C PRO A 248 -3.33 7.85 48.92
N ALA A 249 -3.97 6.72 48.62
CA ALA A 249 -3.30 5.46 48.27
C ALA A 249 -2.58 5.50 46.90
N LEU A 250 -2.93 6.44 46.02
CA LEU A 250 -2.28 6.61 44.71
C LEU A 250 -1.02 7.49 44.77
N LEU A 251 -0.86 8.27 45.84
CA LEU A 251 0.28 9.16 46.01
C LEU A 251 1.50 8.38 46.53
N PRO A 252 2.73 8.81 46.18
CA PRO A 252 3.95 8.22 46.71
C PRO A 252 3.96 8.31 48.25
N ASP A 253 4.39 7.25 48.93
CA ASP A 253 4.48 7.17 50.40
C ASP A 253 5.62 8.06 50.91
N ARG A 254 5.43 9.38 50.80
CA ARG A 254 6.33 10.37 51.38
C ARG A 254 6.11 10.34 52.88
N ARG A 255 6.94 9.56 53.59
CA ARG A 255 7.15 9.72 55.03
C ARG A 255 7.38 11.21 55.33
N ARG A 256 6.36 11.77 55.96
CA ARG A 256 6.18 13.16 56.38
C ARG A 256 7.32 13.67 57.27
N PRO A 257 7.87 14.87 57.03
CA PRO A 257 8.37 15.74 58.09
C PRO A 257 7.24 16.69 58.54
N GLU A 258 7.12 16.86 59.84
CA GLU A 258 6.09 17.61 60.55
C GLU A 258 6.03 19.12 60.23
N PRO A 259 4.86 19.77 60.43
CA PRO A 259 4.68 21.19 60.17
C PRO A 259 5.26 22.05 61.30
N ARG A 260 5.96 23.12 60.95
CA ARG A 260 6.29 24.22 61.86
C ARG A 260 5.47 25.46 61.54
N SER A 261 4.71 25.86 62.53
CA SER A 261 3.91 27.08 62.68
C SER A 261 4.77 28.34 62.76
N GLY A 262 4.23 29.47 62.26
CA GLY A 262 4.80 30.80 62.55
C GLY A 262 4.24 31.99 61.76
N GLY A 263 3.07 32.51 62.16
CA GLY A 263 2.82 33.96 62.35
C GLY A 263 2.65 34.94 61.15
N PRO A 264 2.11 36.17 61.40
CA PRO A 264 1.09 36.81 60.55
C PRO A 264 1.43 38.25 60.05
N SER A 265 0.51 38.87 59.28
CA SER A 265 0.25 40.34 59.07
C SER A 265 0.07 40.67 57.56
N SER A 266 -1.07 41.07 56.98
CA SER A 266 -2.05 42.18 57.16
C SER A 266 -1.73 43.50 56.40
N ALA A 267 -2.66 43.88 55.50
CA ALA A 267 -2.97 45.23 54.95
C ALA A 267 -1.90 45.94 54.08
N GLY A 268 -2.19 46.63 52.96
CA GLY A 268 -3.41 47.14 52.31
C GLY A 268 -3.05 47.76 50.92
N PRO A 269 -3.64 48.89 50.45
CA PRO A 269 -4.79 48.92 49.54
C PRO A 269 -4.69 49.85 48.29
N GLY A 270 -5.67 49.76 47.37
CA GLY A 270 -6.08 50.81 46.39
C GLY A 270 -5.48 50.67 44.98
N SER A 271 -6.13 50.96 43.85
CA SER A 271 -7.29 51.84 43.60
C SER A 271 -8.12 51.48 42.35
N SER A 272 -9.41 51.81 42.47
CA SER A 272 -10.55 52.05 41.56
C SER A 272 -10.39 52.56 40.10
N VAL A 273 -11.08 51.86 39.15
CA VAL A 273 -12.13 52.21 38.10
C VAL A 273 -11.84 53.40 37.11
N PRO A 274 -12.45 53.58 35.87
CA PRO A 274 -13.70 53.00 35.36
C PRO A 274 -13.78 52.77 33.81
N PRO A 275 -14.95 52.72 33.12
CA PRO A 275 -15.30 51.69 32.13
C PRO A 275 -15.41 52.26 30.70
N SER A 276 -15.72 51.40 29.72
CA SER A 276 -16.63 51.65 28.56
C SER A 276 -16.13 51.08 27.24
N GLY A 277 -17.10 50.59 26.46
CA GLY A 277 -16.98 50.44 25.01
C GLY A 277 -17.20 49.02 24.50
N ARG A 278 -18.47 48.66 24.20
CA ARG A 278 -18.75 47.68 23.13
C ARG A 278 -18.41 48.30 21.78
N PRO A 279 -17.75 47.55 20.89
CA PRO A 279 -18.17 47.43 19.49
C PRO A 279 -18.53 45.96 19.23
N GLY A 280 -19.64 45.63 18.58
CA GLY A 280 -19.83 45.86 17.15
C GLY A 280 -19.56 44.54 16.44
N ALA A 281 -20.62 43.79 16.12
CA ALA A 281 -20.56 42.51 15.44
C ALA A 281 -20.11 42.71 13.98
N ALA A 282 -18.80 42.71 13.75
CA ALA A 282 -18.10 42.44 12.49
C ALA A 282 -16.60 42.32 12.82
N GLU A 283 -15.93 41.26 12.38
CA GLU A 283 -14.52 40.90 12.63
C GLU A 283 -14.20 40.26 14.01
N ALA A 284 -14.62 39.02 14.23
CA ALA A 284 -14.01 38.16 15.26
C ALA A 284 -12.96 37.26 14.60
N GLY A 285 -11.68 37.60 14.75
CA GLY A 285 -10.55 36.76 14.30
C GLY A 285 -10.49 35.43 15.06
N ILE A 286 -9.73 34.46 14.53
CA ILE A 286 -9.49 33.19 15.22
C ILE A 286 -8.49 33.40 16.37
N ALA A 287 -8.93 33.15 17.62
CA ALA A 287 -8.08 33.26 18.80
C ALA A 287 -7.01 32.15 18.83
N GLY A 288 -5.79 32.47 19.27
CA GLY A 288 -4.72 31.49 19.56
C GLY A 288 -4.07 30.74 18.39
N ARG A 289 -4.35 31.09 17.13
CA ARG A 289 -3.81 30.37 15.94
C ARG A 289 -2.89 31.20 15.04
N LYS A 290 -2.12 32.11 15.64
CA LYS A 290 -1.30 33.09 14.89
C LYS A 290 -0.17 32.43 14.10
N ASP A 291 0.50 31.44 14.68
CA ASP A 291 1.65 30.77 14.06
C ASP A 291 1.22 29.83 12.93
N GLU A 292 0.13 29.08 13.13
CA GLU A 292 -0.45 28.21 12.11
C GLU A 292 -0.96 29.02 10.92
N LEU A 293 -1.62 30.15 11.17
CA LEU A 293 -2.04 31.08 10.11
C LEU A 293 -0.85 31.68 9.35
N ALA A 294 0.24 32.04 10.04
CA ALA A 294 1.44 32.56 9.38
C ALA A 294 2.10 31.51 8.47
N ALA A 295 2.06 30.22 8.85
CA ALA A 295 2.54 29.13 8.01
C ALA A 295 1.67 28.94 6.76
N LEU A 296 0.34 29.01 6.91
CA LEU A 296 -0.60 28.93 5.79
C LEU A 296 -0.53 30.16 4.86
N ASP A 297 -0.23 31.35 5.39
CA ASP A 297 -0.02 32.55 4.58
C ASP A 297 1.23 32.41 3.69
N ARG A 298 2.33 31.85 4.21
CA ARG A 298 3.53 31.52 3.40
C ARG A 298 3.24 30.50 2.30
N LEU A 299 2.35 29.53 2.57
CA LEU A 299 1.90 28.56 1.58
C LEU A 299 1.16 29.26 0.41
N LEU A 300 0.25 30.18 0.71
CA LEU A 300 -0.45 30.96 -0.30
C LEU A 300 0.53 31.83 -1.11
N GLU A 301 1.52 32.46 -0.47
CA GLU A 301 2.53 33.26 -1.17
C GLU A 301 3.35 32.42 -2.17
N ALA A 302 3.76 31.21 -1.79
CA ALA A 302 4.48 30.30 -2.68
C ALA A 302 3.62 29.88 -3.89
N ALA A 303 2.36 29.52 -3.66
CA ALA A 303 1.42 29.17 -4.73
C ALA A 303 1.15 30.36 -5.67
N ALA A 304 0.99 31.56 -5.12
CA ALA A 304 0.87 32.78 -5.92
C ALA A 304 2.14 33.10 -6.72
N ALA A 305 3.31 32.61 -6.30
CA ALA A 305 4.57 32.71 -7.05
C ALA A 305 4.73 31.61 -8.13
N GLY A 306 3.76 30.70 -8.28
CA GLY A 306 3.82 29.61 -9.26
C GLY A 306 4.53 28.34 -8.76
N ARG A 307 4.81 28.25 -7.46
CA ARG A 307 5.32 27.05 -6.81
C ARG A 307 4.18 26.33 -6.10
N PRO A 308 3.75 25.13 -6.55
CA PRO A 308 2.65 24.43 -5.91
C PRO A 308 3.01 24.09 -4.46
N GLY A 309 2.04 24.20 -3.57
CA GLY A 309 2.23 24.01 -2.13
C GLY A 309 1.19 23.07 -1.52
N PHE A 310 1.63 22.29 -0.54
CA PHE A 310 0.79 21.33 0.18
C PHE A 310 0.86 21.55 1.70
N SER A 311 -0.25 21.37 2.40
CA SER A 311 -0.30 21.42 3.86
C SER A 311 -1.31 20.43 4.43
N LEU A 312 -1.05 19.95 5.65
CA LEU A 312 -1.89 19.00 6.37
C LEU A 312 -2.13 19.50 7.79
N ILE A 313 -3.39 19.80 8.12
CA ILE A 313 -3.83 20.23 9.45
C ILE A 313 -4.32 19.00 10.21
N THR A 314 -3.64 18.64 11.31
CA THR A 314 -4.03 17.48 12.14
C THR A 314 -4.49 17.92 13.53
N GLY A 315 -5.18 17.03 14.25
CA GLY A 315 -5.58 17.26 15.64
C GLY A 315 -6.87 16.55 16.00
N GLU A 316 -7.22 16.59 17.28
CA GLU A 316 -8.40 15.92 17.84
C GLU A 316 -9.74 16.45 17.28
N PRO A 317 -10.83 15.65 17.37
CA PRO A 317 -12.17 16.15 17.07
C PRO A 317 -12.52 17.41 17.87
N GLY A 318 -13.12 18.41 17.22
CA GLY A 318 -13.53 19.66 17.88
C GLY A 318 -12.41 20.68 18.13
N ILE A 319 -11.14 20.35 17.86
CA ILE A 319 -9.99 21.23 18.16
C ILE A 319 -9.91 22.53 17.33
N GLY A 320 -10.74 22.65 16.29
CA GLY A 320 -10.83 23.83 15.43
C GLY A 320 -10.22 23.71 14.03
N LYS A 321 -9.89 22.50 13.54
CA LYS A 321 -9.35 22.26 12.19
C LYS A 321 -10.17 22.92 11.08
N THR A 322 -11.48 22.64 11.03
CA THR A 322 -12.40 23.24 10.06
C THR A 322 -12.47 24.76 10.17
N ARG A 323 -12.41 25.31 11.39
CA ARG A 323 -12.45 26.76 11.60
C ARG A 323 -11.17 27.45 11.08
N LEU A 324 -10.01 26.83 11.29
CA LEU A 324 -8.74 27.30 10.72
C LEU A 324 -8.76 27.24 9.18
N ALA A 325 -9.34 26.18 8.62
CA ALA A 325 -9.53 26.06 7.17
C ALA A 325 -10.49 27.13 6.61
N GLU A 326 -11.58 27.46 7.31
CA GLU A 326 -12.49 28.56 6.94
C GLU A 326 -11.78 29.93 6.93
N GLU A 327 -10.95 30.20 7.93
CA GLU A 327 -10.15 31.42 8.00
C GLU A 327 -9.14 31.50 6.85
N LEU A 328 -8.49 30.38 6.51
CA LEU A 328 -7.61 30.29 5.34
C LEU A 328 -8.38 30.60 4.04
N VAL A 329 -9.58 30.05 3.87
CA VAL A 329 -10.44 30.32 2.70
C VAL A 329 -10.75 31.81 2.58
N SER A 330 -11.10 32.48 3.69
CA SER A 330 -11.36 33.92 3.72
C SER A 330 -10.13 34.73 3.26
N ARG A 331 -8.96 34.41 3.82
CA ARG A 331 -7.68 35.05 3.48
C ARG A 331 -7.25 34.82 2.05
N ALA A 332 -7.43 33.61 1.51
CA ALA A 332 -7.11 33.29 0.13
C ALA A 332 -7.98 34.09 -0.85
N ARG A 333 -9.29 34.20 -0.58
CA ARG A 333 -10.20 35.03 -1.38
C ARG A 333 -9.77 36.50 -1.39
N ALA A 334 -9.37 37.04 -0.23
CA ALA A 334 -8.85 38.41 -0.13
C ALA A 334 -7.58 38.63 -0.97
N ARG A 335 -6.77 37.58 -1.17
CA ARG A 335 -5.56 37.60 -2.03
C ARG A 335 -5.84 37.23 -3.49
N GLY A 336 -7.10 37.13 -3.90
CA GLY A 336 -7.50 36.87 -5.29
C GLY A 336 -7.39 35.41 -5.73
N PHE A 337 -7.32 34.46 -4.79
CA PHE A 337 -7.38 33.03 -5.12
C PHE A 337 -8.78 32.62 -5.55
N THR A 338 -8.85 31.72 -6.53
CA THR A 338 -10.04 30.90 -6.73
C THR A 338 -10.03 29.81 -5.66
N VAL A 339 -11.13 29.65 -4.90
CA VAL A 339 -11.17 28.74 -3.76
C VAL A 339 -12.26 27.69 -3.91
N ALA A 340 -11.89 26.43 -3.73
CA ALA A 340 -12.82 25.31 -3.64
C ALA A 340 -12.57 24.47 -2.39
N VAL A 341 -13.65 24.01 -1.78
CA VAL A 341 -13.60 23.19 -0.56
C VAL A 341 -14.36 21.90 -0.83
N GLY A 342 -13.66 20.77 -0.80
CA GLY A 342 -14.23 19.43 -0.81
C GLY A 342 -14.32 18.92 0.63
N ARG A 343 -15.50 18.49 1.06
CA ARG A 343 -15.67 17.87 2.38
C ARG A 343 -15.79 16.36 2.20
N CYS A 344 -14.95 15.61 2.88
CA CYS A 344 -15.11 14.17 2.98
C CYS A 344 -16.35 13.89 3.82
N ALA A 345 -17.22 13.01 3.32
CA ALA A 345 -18.46 12.69 4.01
C ALA A 345 -18.20 11.58 5.03
N ALA A 346 -18.49 11.85 6.30
CA ALA A 346 -18.36 10.88 7.39
C ALA A 346 -19.38 9.72 7.32
N THR A 347 -20.31 9.77 6.39
CA THR A 347 -21.24 8.69 6.10
C THR A 347 -20.52 7.67 5.22
N GLU A 348 -20.35 6.45 5.74
CA GLU A 348 -20.13 5.27 4.90
C GLU A 348 -21.19 5.28 3.77
N GLY A 349 -20.79 5.13 2.51
CA GLY A 349 -21.69 5.28 1.34
C GLY A 349 -21.59 6.62 0.59
N ALA A 350 -20.57 7.43 0.87
CA ALA A 350 -20.23 8.57 0.02
C ALA A 350 -19.88 8.14 -1.42
N PRO A 351 -20.17 8.95 -2.45
CA PRO A 351 -19.76 8.66 -3.83
C PRO A 351 -18.25 8.58 -3.96
N ALA A 352 -17.77 7.79 -4.92
CA ALA A 352 -16.36 7.80 -5.26
C ALA A 352 -15.91 9.19 -5.75
N PHE A 353 -14.69 9.59 -5.39
CA PHE A 353 -14.15 10.91 -5.68
C PHE A 353 -14.97 12.08 -5.11
N TRP A 354 -15.90 11.85 -4.18
CA TRP A 354 -16.82 12.88 -3.68
C TRP A 354 -16.19 14.24 -3.35
N PRO A 355 -15.09 14.31 -2.56
CA PRO A 355 -14.47 15.61 -2.28
C PRO A 355 -13.95 16.31 -3.54
N TRP A 356 -13.47 15.55 -4.53
CA TRP A 356 -12.96 16.08 -5.80
C TRP A 356 -14.06 16.51 -6.75
N VAL A 357 -15.15 15.75 -6.85
CA VAL A 357 -16.35 16.15 -7.61
C VAL A 357 -16.85 17.50 -7.11
N THR A 358 -17.02 17.64 -5.80
CA THR A 358 -17.45 18.90 -5.16
C THR A 358 -16.47 20.05 -5.45
N VAL A 359 -15.17 19.78 -5.45
CA VAL A 359 -14.14 20.78 -5.80
C VAL A 359 -14.28 21.22 -7.25
N LEU A 360 -14.37 20.28 -8.18
CA LEU A 360 -14.42 20.55 -9.62
C LEU A 360 -15.71 21.27 -10.02
N GLU A 361 -16.85 20.91 -9.46
CA GLU A 361 -18.13 21.62 -9.66
C GLU A 361 -18.03 23.09 -9.24
N ARG A 362 -17.43 23.37 -8.07
CA ARG A 362 -17.25 24.75 -7.58
C ARG A 362 -16.25 25.55 -8.42
N LEU A 363 -15.32 24.86 -9.07
CA LEU A 363 -14.33 25.47 -9.93
C LEU A 363 -14.83 25.64 -11.37
N ALA A 364 -15.87 24.92 -11.80
CA ALA A 364 -16.32 24.84 -13.20
C ALA A 364 -16.53 26.21 -13.86
N ASP A 365 -17.17 27.15 -13.17
CA ASP A 365 -17.45 28.50 -13.68
C ASP A 365 -16.23 29.44 -13.68
N THR A 366 -15.17 29.05 -12.98
CA THR A 366 -13.96 29.88 -12.77
C THR A 366 -12.75 29.40 -13.57
N LEU A 367 -12.75 28.12 -13.96
CA LEU A 367 -11.70 27.54 -14.78
C LEU A 367 -11.85 27.97 -16.24
N PRO A 368 -10.75 28.11 -16.98
CA PRO A 368 -10.85 28.30 -18.43
C PRO A 368 -11.52 27.08 -19.08
N PRO A 369 -12.13 27.24 -20.28
CA PRO A 369 -12.70 26.14 -21.02
C PRO A 369 -11.69 25.01 -21.19
N LEU A 370 -11.96 23.88 -20.56
CA LEU A 370 -11.10 22.71 -20.63
C LEU A 370 -11.28 22.00 -21.98
N PRO A 371 -10.20 21.45 -22.57
CA PRO A 371 -10.28 20.57 -23.73
C PRO A 371 -11.29 19.42 -23.53
N ALA A 372 -11.91 18.95 -24.62
CA ALA A 372 -12.98 17.95 -24.55
C ALA A 372 -12.52 16.62 -23.94
N ASP A 373 -11.29 16.20 -24.26
CA ASP A 373 -10.58 15.06 -23.68
C ASP A 373 -10.45 15.20 -22.15
N VAL A 374 -9.95 16.35 -21.67
CA VAL A 374 -9.82 16.60 -20.22
C VAL A 374 -11.17 16.57 -19.52
N ARG A 375 -12.21 17.17 -20.10
CA ARG A 375 -13.56 17.19 -19.49
C ARG A 375 -14.18 15.80 -19.41
N ALA A 376 -13.98 14.96 -20.41
CA ALA A 376 -14.51 13.59 -20.43
C ALA A 376 -13.86 12.69 -19.38
N ASP A 377 -12.63 13.02 -18.98
CA ASP A 377 -11.86 12.26 -18.01
C ASP A 377 -11.87 12.84 -16.58
N LEU A 378 -12.57 13.94 -16.30
CA LEU A 378 -12.62 14.48 -14.93
C LEU A 378 -13.18 13.47 -13.90
N PRO A 379 -12.70 13.50 -12.64
CA PRO A 379 -13.27 12.72 -11.54
C PRO A 379 -14.78 12.90 -11.42
N GLY A 380 -15.51 11.79 -11.31
CA GLY A 380 -16.98 11.77 -11.23
C GLY A 380 -17.71 12.16 -12.52
N VAL A 381 -16.99 12.38 -13.62
CA VAL A 381 -17.56 12.68 -14.94
C VAL A 381 -17.38 11.50 -15.88
N GLY A 382 -18.40 11.22 -16.68
CA GLY A 382 -18.27 10.36 -17.87
C GLY A 382 -18.98 9.02 -17.75
N SER A 383 -19.25 8.42 -18.91
CA SER A 383 -19.66 7.04 -19.09
C SER A 383 -18.44 6.25 -19.56
N ALA A 384 -17.83 5.44 -18.70
CA ALA A 384 -16.96 4.36 -19.18
C ALA A 384 -17.82 3.26 -19.83
N THR A 385 -18.59 3.59 -20.86
CA THR A 385 -19.18 2.60 -21.75
C THR A 385 -18.09 2.23 -22.75
N GLY A 386 -17.32 1.18 -22.41
CA GLY A 386 -16.25 0.64 -23.26
C GLY A 386 -14.86 1.29 -23.10
N ALA A 387 -14.62 2.09 -22.05
CA ALA A 387 -13.29 2.61 -21.74
C ALA A 387 -12.52 1.66 -20.82
N GLU A 388 -11.30 1.30 -21.21
CA GLU A 388 -10.47 0.31 -20.53
C GLU A 388 -10.01 0.68 -19.12
N PRO A 389 -9.95 -0.29 -18.20
CA PRO A 389 -9.39 -0.09 -16.87
C PRO A 389 -7.90 0.31 -16.87
N GLU A 390 -7.11 -0.19 -17.82
CA GLU A 390 -5.63 -0.17 -17.80
C GLU A 390 -5.00 1.24 -17.97
N GLY A 391 -5.80 2.25 -18.35
CA GLY A 391 -5.38 3.66 -18.38
C GLY A 391 -6.42 4.67 -17.89
N ALA A 392 -7.66 4.23 -17.63
CA ALA A 392 -8.77 5.08 -17.22
C ALA A 392 -8.50 5.86 -15.92
N ARG A 393 -7.91 5.20 -14.93
CA ARG A 393 -7.55 5.83 -13.65
C ARG A 393 -6.57 6.98 -13.85
N PHE A 394 -5.53 6.77 -14.65
CA PHE A 394 -4.50 7.79 -14.87
C PHE A 394 -4.99 8.97 -15.68
N ARG A 395 -5.78 8.74 -16.73
CA ARG A 395 -6.44 9.84 -17.46
C ARG A 395 -7.28 10.68 -16.51
N THR A 396 -7.96 10.04 -15.55
CA THR A 396 -8.73 10.74 -14.51
C THR A 396 -7.86 11.62 -13.64
N TYR A 397 -6.72 11.10 -13.18
CA TYR A 397 -5.81 11.84 -12.31
C TYR A 397 -5.10 12.98 -13.05
N GLU A 398 -4.67 12.75 -14.29
CA GLU A 398 -4.06 13.77 -15.13
C GLU A 398 -5.07 14.84 -15.53
N ALA A 399 -6.31 14.48 -15.87
CA ALA A 399 -7.37 15.43 -16.16
C ALA A 399 -7.64 16.35 -14.97
N ALA A 400 -7.69 15.79 -13.75
CA ALA A 400 -7.81 16.59 -12.52
C ALA A 400 -6.60 17.52 -12.32
N ALA A 401 -5.37 17.02 -12.51
CA ALA A 401 -4.16 17.83 -12.39
C ALA A 401 -4.15 18.99 -13.40
N ARG A 402 -4.47 18.71 -14.67
CA ARG A 402 -4.59 19.71 -15.75
C ARG A 402 -5.69 20.72 -15.44
N ALA A 403 -6.84 20.29 -14.96
CA ALA A 403 -7.94 21.20 -14.61
C ALA A 403 -7.56 22.15 -13.46
N LEU A 404 -6.95 21.63 -12.40
CA LEU A 404 -6.55 22.43 -11.23
C LEU A 404 -5.41 23.40 -11.53
N THR A 405 -4.58 23.11 -12.53
CA THR A 405 -3.44 23.94 -12.94
C THR A 405 -3.71 24.80 -14.17
N ALA A 406 -4.86 24.64 -14.85
CA ALA A 406 -5.21 25.41 -16.05
C ALA A 406 -5.45 26.89 -15.79
N SER A 407 -5.85 27.27 -14.56
CA SER A 407 -6.16 28.65 -14.22
C SER A 407 -4.89 29.53 -14.19
N ARG A 408 -5.01 30.74 -14.77
CA ARG A 408 -3.98 31.78 -14.60
C ARG A 408 -4.00 32.42 -13.21
N ARG A 409 -5.13 32.33 -12.50
CA ARG A 409 -5.26 32.76 -11.09
C ARG A 409 -4.86 31.63 -10.17
N PRO A 410 -4.23 31.93 -9.02
CA PRO A 410 -3.89 30.89 -8.07
C PRO A 410 -5.15 30.22 -7.50
N VAL A 411 -5.08 28.90 -7.33
CA VAL A 411 -6.18 28.05 -6.86
C VAL A 411 -5.86 27.51 -5.48
N LEU A 412 -6.79 27.64 -4.54
CA LEU A 412 -6.75 26.97 -3.24
C LEU A 412 -7.80 25.85 -3.23
N VAL A 413 -7.34 24.63 -2.99
CA VAL A 413 -8.20 23.47 -2.72
C VAL A 413 -8.05 23.10 -1.25
N VAL A 414 -9.18 23.03 -0.54
CA VAL A 414 -9.24 22.52 0.84
C VAL A 414 -10.01 21.20 0.83
N LEU A 415 -9.38 20.13 1.33
CA LEU A 415 -10.00 18.83 1.56
C LEU A 415 -10.20 18.63 3.06
N ASP A 416 -11.44 18.70 3.53
CA ASP A 416 -11.76 18.61 4.95
C ASP A 416 -12.08 17.16 5.36
N ASP A 417 -11.51 16.71 6.48
CA ASP A 417 -11.66 15.40 7.10
C ASP A 417 -11.21 14.20 6.25
N LEU A 418 -9.96 14.22 5.75
CA LEU A 418 -9.36 13.19 4.90
C LEU A 418 -9.43 11.75 5.45
N HIS A 419 -9.61 11.57 6.76
CA HIS A 419 -9.81 10.25 7.37
C HIS A 419 -11.13 9.58 6.96
N TRP A 420 -12.05 10.35 6.36
CA TRP A 420 -13.29 9.85 5.75
C TRP A 420 -13.24 9.83 4.22
N ALA A 421 -12.09 10.13 3.60
CA ALA A 421 -11.97 10.10 2.15
C ALA A 421 -11.92 8.65 1.63
N ASP A 422 -12.58 8.40 0.49
CA ASP A 422 -12.45 7.12 -0.19
C ASP A 422 -11.03 6.91 -0.74
N ARG A 423 -10.64 5.64 -0.91
CA ARG A 423 -9.31 5.26 -1.41
C ARG A 423 -8.96 5.91 -2.74
N SER A 424 -9.93 6.06 -3.66
CA SER A 424 -9.70 6.71 -4.96
C SER A 424 -9.36 8.20 -4.79
N SER A 425 -10.06 8.90 -3.90
CA SER A 425 -9.77 10.30 -3.54
C SER A 425 -8.38 10.50 -2.93
N LEU A 426 -7.95 9.60 -2.04
CA LEU A 426 -6.64 9.65 -1.40
C LEU A 426 -5.50 9.35 -2.39
N ARG A 427 -5.71 8.41 -3.30
CA ARG A 427 -4.77 8.13 -4.40
C ARG A 427 -4.62 9.31 -5.35
N LEU A 428 -5.72 10.00 -5.69
CA LEU A 428 -5.64 11.23 -6.48
C LEU A 428 -4.87 12.34 -5.74
N LEU A 429 -5.07 12.49 -4.42
CA LEU A 429 -4.29 13.42 -3.60
C LEU A 429 -2.78 13.09 -3.65
N GLY A 430 -2.43 11.82 -3.46
CA GLY A 430 -1.05 11.34 -3.56
C GLY A 430 -0.46 11.55 -4.96
N TYR A 431 -1.24 11.32 -6.01
CA TYR A 431 -0.84 11.57 -7.39
C TYR A 431 -0.54 13.06 -7.63
N LEU A 432 -1.41 13.97 -7.20
CA LEU A 432 -1.23 15.42 -7.34
C LEU A 432 0.01 15.89 -6.59
N ALA A 433 0.21 15.39 -5.36
CA ALA A 433 1.44 15.62 -4.60
C ALA A 433 2.66 15.10 -5.38
N GLY A 434 2.62 13.90 -5.96
CA GLY A 434 3.74 13.35 -6.72
C GLY A 434 4.07 14.10 -8.03
N HIS A 435 3.05 14.54 -8.79
CA HIS A 435 3.21 14.88 -10.20
C HIS A 435 3.09 16.38 -10.53
N VAL A 436 2.44 17.19 -9.69
CA VAL A 436 2.34 18.64 -9.96
C VAL A 436 3.65 19.30 -9.54
N GLN A 437 4.52 19.58 -10.51
CA GLN A 437 5.83 20.22 -10.27
C GLN A 437 5.75 21.74 -10.37
N ASP A 438 4.98 22.24 -11.34
CA ASP A 438 4.80 23.66 -11.61
C ASP A 438 3.32 24.03 -11.60
N GLY A 439 3.00 25.24 -11.13
CA GLY A 439 1.64 25.75 -11.15
C GLY A 439 1.27 26.58 -9.92
N ARG A 440 0.14 27.28 -10.03
CA ARG A 440 -0.34 28.18 -8.98
C ARG A 440 -1.37 27.48 -8.08
N LEU A 441 -1.01 26.33 -7.51
CA LEU A 441 -1.91 25.48 -6.72
C LEU A 441 -1.48 25.43 -5.25
N ALA A 442 -2.40 25.73 -4.33
CA ALA A 442 -2.27 25.41 -2.92
C ALA A 442 -3.31 24.34 -2.54
N LEU A 443 -2.86 23.24 -1.93
CA LEU A 443 -3.74 22.18 -1.46
C LEU A 443 -3.57 21.99 0.05
N VAL A 444 -4.68 22.07 0.79
CA VAL A 444 -4.70 21.88 2.25
C VAL A 444 -5.66 20.76 2.63
N GLY A 445 -5.14 19.73 3.28
CA GLY A 445 -5.93 18.64 3.88
C GLY A 445 -6.15 18.87 5.37
N THR A 446 -7.32 18.49 5.90
CA THR A 446 -7.49 18.32 7.35
C THR A 446 -7.70 16.85 7.68
N ALA A 447 -7.13 16.37 8.79
CA ALA A 447 -7.25 14.98 9.20
C ALA A 447 -7.17 14.82 10.72
N ARG A 448 -7.49 13.62 11.21
CA ARG A 448 -7.14 13.20 12.56
C ARG A 448 -5.71 12.66 12.55
N ASP A 449 -5.00 12.87 13.65
CA ASP A 449 -3.69 12.28 13.95
C ASP A 449 -3.79 11.02 14.83
N TRP A 450 -4.99 10.72 15.34
CA TRP A 450 -5.28 9.51 16.09
C TRP A 450 -6.64 8.87 15.71
N PRO A 451 -6.71 7.53 15.55
CA PRO A 451 -5.56 6.62 15.45
C PRO A 451 -4.65 7.01 14.27
N PRO A 452 -3.36 6.61 14.28
CA PRO A 452 -2.47 6.94 13.19
C PRO A 452 -3.01 6.44 11.85
N PRO A 453 -2.65 7.16 10.77
CA PRO A 453 -3.19 6.85 9.45
C PRO A 453 -2.71 5.47 8.98
N GLU A 454 -3.61 4.69 8.40
CA GLU A 454 -3.34 3.38 7.81
C GLU A 454 -3.71 3.36 6.33
N GLY A 455 -3.21 2.34 5.60
CA GLY A 455 -3.54 2.10 4.20
C GLY A 455 -3.37 3.32 3.30
N ALA A 456 -4.39 3.62 2.49
CA ALA A 456 -4.36 4.71 1.52
C ALA A 456 -4.19 6.11 2.15
N LEU A 457 -4.60 6.30 3.40
CA LEU A 457 -4.41 7.57 4.12
C LEU A 457 -2.94 7.75 4.50
N ALA A 458 -2.27 6.66 4.93
CA ALA A 458 -0.84 6.64 5.20
C ALA A 458 -0.03 6.92 3.92
N GLU A 459 -0.37 6.25 2.82
CA GLU A 459 0.26 6.48 1.50
C GLU A 459 0.13 7.94 1.04
N ALA A 460 -1.06 8.55 1.22
CA ALA A 460 -1.28 9.95 0.88
C ALA A 460 -0.45 10.89 1.78
N PHE A 461 -0.34 10.60 3.08
CA PHE A 461 0.49 11.38 4.00
C PHE A 461 1.97 11.27 3.66
N GLU A 462 2.43 10.08 3.27
CA GLU A 462 3.82 9.85 2.85
C GLU A 462 4.13 10.62 1.55
N ALA A 463 3.21 10.60 0.57
CA ALA A 463 3.35 11.37 -0.66
C ALA A 463 3.42 12.88 -0.39
N LEU A 464 2.59 13.39 0.53
CA LEU A 464 2.63 14.78 0.99
C LEU A 464 3.95 15.10 1.72
N ALA A 465 4.43 14.19 2.57
CA ALA A 465 5.70 14.34 3.28
C ALA A 465 6.90 14.40 2.33
N ARG A 466 6.92 13.56 1.29
CA ARG A 466 7.95 13.59 0.21
C ARG A 466 7.98 14.93 -0.54
N ARG A 467 6.86 15.67 -0.57
CA ARG A 467 6.77 17.05 -1.08
C ARG A 467 6.95 18.13 -0.03
N GLN A 468 7.45 17.79 1.16
CA GLN A 468 7.67 18.74 2.26
C GLN A 468 6.41 19.52 2.62
N ALA A 469 5.24 18.87 2.56
CA ALA A 469 3.98 19.49 2.95
C ALA A 469 4.06 20.04 4.38
N VAL A 470 3.53 21.25 4.58
CA VAL A 470 3.53 21.91 5.89
C VAL A 470 2.55 21.18 6.82
N ARG A 471 3.06 20.48 7.83
CA ARG A 471 2.23 19.78 8.83
C ARG A 471 1.93 20.69 10.02
N LEU A 472 0.64 20.86 10.34
CA LEU A 472 0.14 21.74 11.39
C LEU A 472 -0.68 20.94 12.41
N PRO A 473 -0.04 20.34 13.43
CA PRO A 473 -0.74 19.65 14.51
C PRO A 473 -1.39 20.69 15.46
N LEU A 474 -2.70 20.61 15.63
CA LEU A 474 -3.46 21.52 16.49
C LEU A 474 -3.61 20.92 17.90
N SER A 475 -3.14 21.64 18.90
CA SER A 475 -3.35 21.36 20.33
C SER A 475 -4.50 22.19 20.93
N GLY A 476 -4.89 21.93 22.18
CA GLY A 476 -5.85 22.76 22.92
C GLY A 476 -5.38 24.21 23.07
N LEU A 477 -6.33 25.16 23.17
CA LEU A 477 -6.05 26.57 23.35
C LEU A 477 -5.37 26.85 24.70
N ALA A 478 -4.42 27.79 24.70
CA ALA A 478 -3.79 28.25 25.92
C ALA A 478 -4.76 29.08 26.78
N ALA A 479 -4.47 29.21 28.07
CA ALA A 479 -5.31 29.99 28.98
C ALA A 479 -5.46 31.46 28.54
N ALA A 480 -4.42 32.03 27.93
CA ALA A 480 -4.46 33.39 27.38
C ALA A 480 -5.48 33.52 26.24
N ASP A 481 -5.52 32.56 25.31
CA ASP A 481 -6.44 32.57 24.16
C ASP A 481 -7.88 32.24 24.57
N LEU A 482 -8.06 31.40 25.60
CA LEU A 482 -9.38 31.11 26.17
C LEU A 482 -9.98 32.33 26.86
N ALA A 483 -9.16 33.15 27.53
CA ALA A 483 -9.62 34.38 28.16
C ALA A 483 -10.18 35.39 27.14
N GLU A 484 -9.71 35.36 25.89
CA GLU A 484 -10.26 36.17 24.78
C GLU A 484 -11.62 35.65 24.28
N LEU A 485 -11.93 34.36 24.47
CA LEU A 485 -13.16 33.70 24.00
C LEU A 485 -14.27 33.64 25.06
N THR A 486 -13.96 33.90 26.33
CA THR A 486 -14.90 33.77 27.46
C THR A 486 -15.34 35.13 28.02
N PRO A 487 -16.57 35.26 28.54
CA PRO A 487 -17.01 36.47 29.23
C PRO A 487 -16.09 36.85 30.40
N ALA A 488 -15.98 38.16 30.67
CA ALA A 488 -15.21 38.66 31.79
C ALA A 488 -15.74 38.07 33.13
N GLY A 489 -14.86 37.46 33.91
CA GLY A 489 -15.17 36.84 35.21
C GLY A 489 -15.39 35.32 35.18
N THR A 490 -15.29 34.66 34.02
CA THR A 490 -15.24 33.19 33.91
C THR A 490 -13.91 32.65 34.49
N ASP A 491 -13.96 31.56 35.27
CA ASP A 491 -12.76 30.87 35.75
C ASP A 491 -12.12 30.08 34.59
N VAL A 492 -11.21 30.74 33.87
CA VAL A 492 -10.52 30.20 32.70
C VAL A 492 -9.65 28.98 33.05
N SER A 493 -9.12 28.88 34.27
CA SER A 493 -8.34 27.72 34.71
C SER A 493 -9.23 26.51 34.87
N ALA A 494 -10.35 26.64 35.59
CA ALA A 494 -11.30 25.55 35.76
C ALA A 494 -11.94 25.11 34.42
N LEU A 495 -12.15 26.06 33.49
CA LEU A 495 -12.64 25.78 32.15
C LEU A 495 -11.61 25.00 31.32
N ARG A 496 -10.33 25.43 31.34
CA ARG A 496 -9.23 24.79 30.63
C ARG A 496 -8.95 23.38 31.18
N ASP A 497 -8.91 23.22 32.50
CA ASP A 497 -8.64 21.94 33.16
C ASP A 497 -9.71 20.88 32.85
N ARG A 498 -10.94 21.30 32.57
CA ARG A 498 -12.07 20.40 32.24
C ARG A 498 -12.23 20.09 30.77
N THR A 499 -11.74 20.97 29.90
CA THR A 499 -11.92 20.88 28.44
C THR A 499 -10.62 20.60 27.69
N ASN A 500 -9.49 20.58 28.41
CA ASN A 500 -8.13 20.60 27.89
C ASN A 500 -7.88 21.76 26.89
N GLY A 501 -8.67 22.83 26.98
CA GLY A 501 -8.66 23.95 26.03
C GLY A 501 -9.21 23.61 24.65
N ASN A 502 -9.93 22.49 24.47
CA ASN A 502 -10.62 22.19 23.22
C ASN A 502 -11.76 23.20 22.99
N PRO A 503 -11.70 24.02 21.91
CA PRO A 503 -12.65 25.10 21.67
C PRO A 503 -14.12 24.65 21.64
N PHE A 504 -14.38 23.44 21.14
CA PHE A 504 -15.73 22.89 21.06
C PHE A 504 -16.30 22.61 22.46
N PHE A 505 -15.54 21.92 23.33
CA PHE A 505 -15.99 21.64 24.70
C PHE A 505 -16.17 22.91 25.52
N VAL A 506 -15.31 23.91 25.31
CA VAL A 506 -15.42 25.24 25.92
C VAL A 506 -16.73 25.91 25.53
N THR A 507 -17.05 25.95 24.23
CA THR A 507 -18.26 26.61 23.71
C THR A 507 -19.54 25.91 24.17
N GLU A 508 -19.56 24.57 24.18
CA GLU A 508 -20.74 23.81 24.63
C GLU A 508 -21.00 23.93 26.14
N LEU A 509 -19.94 23.94 26.95
CA LEU A 509 -20.08 24.13 28.40
C LEU A 509 -20.61 25.53 28.72
N MET A 510 -20.14 26.56 28.00
CA MET A 510 -20.64 27.93 28.14
C MET A 510 -22.12 28.04 27.77
N ARG A 511 -22.54 27.46 26.63
CA ARG A 511 -23.96 27.42 26.22
C ARG A 511 -24.85 26.69 27.22
N TYR A 512 -24.35 25.60 27.82
CA TYR A 512 -25.09 24.88 28.86
C TYR A 512 -25.33 25.77 30.10
N LEU A 513 -24.31 26.53 30.53
CA LEU A 513 -24.40 27.43 31.68
C LEU A 513 -25.33 28.63 31.43
N GLU A 514 -25.39 29.15 30.21
CA GLU A 514 -26.26 30.27 29.83
C GLU A 514 -27.76 29.92 29.85
N THR A 515 -28.13 28.64 29.63
CA THR A 515 -29.54 28.20 29.62
C THR A 515 -30.18 28.00 31.01
N GLY A 516 -29.44 28.28 32.09
CA GLY A 516 -29.98 28.41 33.46
C GLY A 516 -30.64 27.14 34.03
N SER A 517 -29.86 26.16 34.50
CA SER A 517 -30.39 25.05 35.31
C SER A 517 -30.27 25.33 36.82
N PRO A 518 -31.37 25.40 37.57
CA PRO A 518 -31.34 25.38 39.03
C PRO A 518 -31.53 23.93 39.53
N GLY A 519 -30.45 23.23 39.89
CA GLY A 519 -30.57 21.94 40.57
C GLY A 519 -29.33 21.04 40.59
N ARG A 520 -28.67 20.97 41.76
CA ARG A 520 -27.73 19.94 42.24
C ARG A 520 -26.56 19.52 41.33
N GLY A 521 -25.46 20.24 41.45
CA GLY A 521 -24.15 19.70 41.88
C GLY A 521 -23.31 18.82 40.94
N THR A 522 -23.87 18.18 39.91
CA THR A 522 -23.11 17.33 38.98
C THR A 522 -23.25 17.85 37.56
N LEU A 523 -22.19 18.50 37.08
CA LEU A 523 -22.05 18.85 35.66
C LEU A 523 -21.94 17.56 34.83
N PRO A 524 -22.53 17.51 33.61
CA PRO A 524 -22.50 16.33 32.74
C PRO A 524 -21.05 15.84 32.48
N LEU A 525 -20.87 14.51 32.45
CA LEU A 525 -19.55 13.85 32.35
C LEU A 525 -18.99 13.82 30.91
N GLY A 526 -19.78 14.20 29.90
CA GLY A 526 -19.35 14.29 28.51
C GLY A 526 -20.37 14.95 27.57
N VAL A 527 -19.96 15.27 26.33
CA VAL A 527 -20.80 15.97 25.33
C VAL A 527 -22.08 15.20 24.96
N ARG A 528 -22.02 13.86 24.97
CA ARG A 528 -23.19 13.01 24.68
C ARG A 528 -24.33 13.26 25.66
N ASP A 529 -24.05 13.44 26.94
CA ASP A 529 -25.07 13.68 27.96
C ASP A 529 -25.73 15.05 27.79
N VAL A 530 -24.96 16.06 27.35
CA VAL A 530 -25.47 17.40 27.04
C VAL A 530 -26.40 17.35 25.82
N VAL A 531 -25.99 16.63 24.76
CA VAL A 531 -26.78 16.45 23.54
C VAL A 531 -28.06 15.67 23.82
N LEU A 532 -27.97 14.51 24.47
CA LEU A 532 -29.13 13.67 24.80
C LEU A 532 -30.09 14.40 25.76
N GLY A 533 -29.55 15.19 26.69
CA GLY A 533 -30.34 16.05 27.57
C GLY A 533 -31.13 17.13 26.82
N ARG A 534 -30.64 17.63 25.67
CA ARG A 534 -31.38 18.55 24.80
C ARG A 534 -32.45 17.81 23.98
N VAL A 535 -32.11 16.66 23.42
CA VAL A 535 -33.06 15.83 22.64
C VAL A 535 -34.26 15.40 23.50
N ASN A 536 -34.02 14.99 24.76
CA ASN A 536 -35.07 14.57 25.69
C ASN A 536 -36.06 15.70 26.08
N ARG A 537 -35.78 16.96 25.72
CA ARG A 537 -36.70 18.10 25.95
C ARG A 537 -37.59 18.39 24.74
N LEU A 538 -37.34 17.75 23.59
CA LEU A 538 -38.20 17.89 22.41
C LEU A 538 -39.49 17.08 22.58
N PRO A 539 -40.58 17.44 21.87
CA PRO A 539 -41.73 16.56 21.74
C PRO A 539 -41.30 15.19 21.21
N GLU A 540 -41.87 14.11 21.75
CA GLU A 540 -41.47 12.75 21.36
C GLU A 540 -41.60 12.46 19.85
N PRO A 541 -42.66 12.89 19.14
CA PRO A 541 -42.72 12.74 17.69
C PRO A 541 -41.52 13.36 16.95
N SER A 542 -41.06 14.54 17.38
CA SER A 542 -39.85 15.20 16.85
C SER A 542 -38.57 14.42 17.18
N ALA A 543 -38.46 13.92 18.42
CA ALA A 543 -37.29 13.14 18.83
C ALA A 543 -37.20 11.79 18.09
N THR A 544 -38.34 11.14 17.80
CA THR A 544 -38.38 9.93 16.98
C THR A 544 -37.99 10.22 15.53
N LEU A 545 -38.50 11.30 14.92
CA LEU A 545 -38.11 11.68 13.56
C LEU A 545 -36.61 12.00 13.46
N LEU A 546 -36.06 12.68 14.47
CA LEU A 546 -34.61 12.94 14.55
C LEU A 546 -33.76 11.67 14.62
N ARG A 547 -34.25 10.58 15.22
CA ARG A 547 -33.53 9.29 15.21
C ARG A 547 -33.53 8.67 13.81
N VAL A 548 -34.63 8.78 13.06
CA VAL A 548 -34.67 8.34 11.65
C VAL A 548 -33.73 9.19 10.81
N ALA A 549 -33.75 10.52 10.98
CA ALA A 549 -32.83 11.44 10.32
C ALA A 549 -31.36 11.14 10.65
N ALA A 550 -31.07 10.83 11.92
CA ALA A 550 -29.72 10.48 12.35
C ALA A 550 -29.21 9.18 11.71
N VAL A 551 -30.10 8.20 11.48
CA VAL A 551 -29.80 6.98 10.71
C VAL A 551 -29.61 7.27 9.23
N ALA A 552 -30.38 8.20 8.65
CA ALA A 552 -30.24 8.60 7.25
C ALA A 552 -28.91 9.33 6.95
N GLY A 553 -28.34 10.00 7.95
CA GLY A 553 -27.00 10.57 7.87
C GLY A 553 -26.88 11.95 8.50
N ARG A 554 -25.66 12.51 8.50
CA ARG A 554 -25.41 13.85 9.04
C ARG A 554 -26.08 14.96 8.23
N GLU A 555 -26.14 14.78 6.92
CA GLU A 555 -26.94 15.57 6.00
C GLU A 555 -28.00 14.63 5.40
N PHE A 556 -29.25 15.05 5.41
CA PHE A 556 -30.36 14.21 4.97
C PHE A 556 -31.38 15.00 4.14
N ASP A 557 -32.00 14.31 3.19
CA ASP A 557 -33.17 14.79 2.46
C ASP A 557 -34.41 14.50 3.31
N VAL A 558 -35.16 15.54 3.68
CA VAL A 558 -36.33 15.39 4.55
C VAL A 558 -37.39 14.47 3.95
N ALA A 559 -37.51 14.43 2.62
CA ALA A 559 -38.44 13.51 2.00
C ALA A 559 -37.98 12.06 2.25
N VAL A 560 -36.67 11.75 2.30
CA VAL A 560 -36.18 10.36 2.49
C VAL A 560 -36.54 9.94 3.90
N VAL A 561 -36.32 10.85 4.85
CA VAL A 561 -36.66 10.65 6.26
C VAL A 561 -38.17 10.51 6.46
N ALA A 562 -39.00 11.32 5.78
CA ALA A 562 -40.46 11.23 5.84
C ALA A 562 -40.96 9.85 5.36
N GLU A 563 -40.50 9.42 4.18
CA GLU A 563 -40.85 8.13 3.59
C GLU A 563 -40.39 6.96 4.48
N ALA A 564 -39.15 7.00 4.97
CA ALA A 564 -38.62 5.98 5.89
C ALA A 564 -39.34 5.95 7.24
N ALA A 565 -39.88 7.08 7.70
CA ALA A 565 -40.70 7.19 8.90
C ALA A 565 -42.19 6.84 8.67
N GLY A 566 -42.61 6.66 7.41
CA GLY A 566 -44.01 6.42 7.05
C GLY A 566 -44.91 7.66 7.21
N LEU A 567 -44.36 8.86 7.02
CA LEU A 567 -45.03 10.15 7.14
C LEU A 567 -45.13 10.84 5.77
N ASP A 568 -46.10 11.74 5.61
CA ASP A 568 -46.08 12.71 4.52
C ASP A 568 -45.04 13.83 4.79
N LEU A 569 -44.65 14.54 3.72
CA LEU A 569 -43.56 15.52 3.77
C LEU A 569 -43.89 16.72 4.68
N ASP A 570 -45.13 17.21 4.65
CA ASP A 570 -45.54 18.39 5.43
C ASP A 570 -45.52 18.06 6.93
N THR A 571 -46.05 16.90 7.32
CA THR A 571 -45.96 16.42 8.70
C THR A 571 -44.50 16.27 9.18
N ALA A 572 -43.60 15.80 8.31
CA ALA A 572 -42.18 15.67 8.68
C ALA A 572 -41.49 17.03 8.89
N LEU A 573 -41.84 18.04 8.09
CA LEU A 573 -41.33 19.41 8.25
C LEU A 573 -41.81 20.03 9.57
N ASP A 574 -43.10 19.90 9.90
CA ASP A 574 -43.67 20.38 11.16
C ASP A 574 -42.98 19.75 12.38
N LEU A 575 -42.63 18.46 12.28
CA LEU A 575 -41.93 17.74 13.35
C LEU A 575 -40.44 18.11 13.48
N LEU A 576 -39.82 18.73 12.47
CA LEU A 576 -38.43 19.21 12.53
C LEU A 576 -38.30 20.62 13.13
N GLU A 577 -39.34 21.46 13.10
CA GLU A 577 -39.29 22.83 13.61
C GLU A 577 -38.79 22.95 15.07
N PRO A 578 -39.22 22.08 16.03
CA PRO A 578 -38.71 22.13 17.40
C PRO A 578 -37.20 21.86 17.49
N ALA A 579 -36.68 20.98 16.62
CA ALA A 579 -35.26 20.65 16.56
C ALA A 579 -34.41 21.78 15.96
N MET A 580 -34.96 22.49 14.97
CA MET A 580 -34.35 23.69 14.40
C MET A 580 -34.29 24.83 15.43
N THR A 581 -35.39 25.04 16.16
CA THR A 581 -35.44 26.01 17.25
C THR A 581 -34.41 25.70 18.33
N ALA A 582 -34.22 24.42 18.66
CA ALA A 582 -33.18 23.95 19.59
C ALA A 582 -31.75 23.96 19.02
N HIS A 583 -31.56 24.41 17.76
CA HIS A 583 -30.27 24.46 17.05
C HIS A 583 -29.58 23.09 16.95
N LEU A 584 -30.36 22.00 16.88
CA LEU A 584 -29.84 20.65 16.67
C LEU A 584 -29.69 20.33 15.18
N VAL A 585 -30.57 20.89 14.36
CA VAL A 585 -30.60 20.74 12.90
C VAL A 585 -30.74 22.11 12.26
N ALA A 586 -30.13 22.30 11.10
CA ALA A 586 -30.27 23.50 10.27
C ALA A 586 -30.64 23.11 8.83
N GLU A 587 -31.40 23.97 8.15
CA GLU A 587 -31.65 23.84 6.73
C GLU A 587 -30.43 24.36 5.94
N GLY A 588 -29.84 23.50 5.11
CA GLY A 588 -28.68 23.86 4.29
C GLY A 588 -29.08 24.34 2.89
N ARG A 589 -29.94 23.57 2.24
CA ARG A 589 -30.56 23.86 0.93
C ARG A 589 -32.03 23.49 1.02
N PRO A 590 -32.91 24.00 0.13
CA PRO A 590 -34.32 23.64 0.13
C PRO A 590 -34.53 22.11 0.18
N GLY A 591 -35.16 21.61 1.24
CA GLY A 591 -35.43 20.18 1.46
C GLY A 591 -34.24 19.33 1.95
N ARG A 592 -33.06 19.93 2.16
CA ARG A 592 -31.85 19.27 2.69
C ARG A 592 -31.47 19.88 4.02
N PHE A 593 -31.48 19.04 5.04
CA PHE A 593 -31.18 19.42 6.42
C PHE A 593 -29.86 18.79 6.87
N LEU A 594 -29.19 19.43 7.82
CA LEU A 594 -27.94 18.94 8.40
C LEU A 594 -27.94 19.09 9.91
N PHE A 595 -27.36 18.12 10.61
CA PHE A 595 -27.05 18.26 12.02
C PHE A 595 -25.96 19.31 12.20
N VAL A 596 -26.23 20.31 13.05
CA VAL A 596 -25.31 21.44 13.29
C VAL A 596 -23.94 20.94 13.78
N HIS A 597 -23.93 19.84 14.53
CA HIS A 597 -22.72 19.15 14.98
C HIS A 597 -22.82 17.64 14.73
N ALA A 598 -21.74 17.03 14.23
CA ALA A 598 -21.67 15.59 13.96
C ALA A 598 -21.97 14.74 15.22
N LEU A 599 -21.50 15.19 16.38
CA LEU A 599 -21.74 14.54 17.68
C LEU A 599 -23.22 14.43 18.04
N VAL A 600 -24.09 15.28 17.49
CA VAL A 600 -25.54 15.19 17.70
C VAL A 600 -26.10 13.94 17.02
N GLN A 601 -25.73 13.74 15.76
CA GLN A 601 -26.13 12.55 14.99
C GLN A 601 -25.57 11.28 15.62
N GLU A 602 -24.29 11.25 15.98
CA GLU A 602 -23.65 10.09 16.63
C GLU A 602 -24.35 9.69 17.94
N ALA A 603 -24.69 10.68 18.79
CA ALA A 603 -25.39 10.41 20.04
C ALA A 603 -26.80 9.85 19.80
N LEU A 604 -27.51 10.34 18.78
CA LEU A 604 -28.83 9.86 18.40
C LEU A 604 -28.81 8.44 17.83
N VAL A 605 -27.80 8.09 17.02
CA VAL A 605 -27.65 6.73 16.48
C VAL A 605 -27.26 5.72 17.57
N ALA A 606 -26.39 6.12 18.50
CA ALA A 606 -25.88 5.26 19.57
C ALA A 606 -26.99 4.76 20.53
N VAL A 607 -28.06 5.53 20.72
CA VAL A 607 -29.19 5.15 21.60
C VAL A 607 -30.23 4.27 20.91
N VAL A 608 -30.14 4.04 19.59
CA VAL A 608 -31.06 3.17 18.86
C VAL A 608 -30.57 1.71 18.96
N PRO A 609 -31.41 0.77 19.47
CA PRO A 609 -31.05 -0.65 19.52
C PRO A 609 -30.72 -1.22 18.14
N VAL A 610 -29.74 -2.14 18.08
CA VAL A 610 -29.15 -2.67 16.82
C VAL A 610 -30.21 -3.14 15.82
N LEU A 611 -31.15 -3.99 16.22
CA LEU A 611 -32.18 -4.51 15.29
C LEU A 611 -33.14 -3.41 14.81
N ARG A 612 -33.45 -2.43 15.66
CA ARG A 612 -34.31 -1.30 15.27
C ARG A 612 -33.55 -0.36 14.32
N ARG A 613 -32.26 -0.14 14.56
CA ARG A 613 -31.37 0.58 13.66
C ARG A 613 -31.30 -0.09 12.29
N ALA A 614 -31.06 -1.40 12.23
CA ALA A 614 -31.02 -2.16 10.97
C ALA A 614 -32.33 -2.05 10.16
N ARG A 615 -33.50 -2.09 10.82
CA ARG A 615 -34.80 -1.86 10.15
C ARG A 615 -34.96 -0.43 9.63
N LEU A 616 -34.47 0.57 10.36
CA LEU A 616 -34.46 1.95 9.89
C LEU A 616 -33.55 2.12 8.68
N HIS A 617 -32.35 1.51 8.68
CA HIS A 617 -31.49 1.49 7.49
C HIS A 617 -32.19 0.82 6.29
N ALA A 618 -32.91 -0.29 6.49
CA ALA A 618 -33.68 -0.92 5.41
C ALA A 618 -34.77 0.02 4.83
N ALA A 619 -35.47 0.75 5.69
CA ALA A 619 -36.49 1.72 5.28
C ALA A 619 -35.87 2.92 4.53
N VAL A 620 -34.75 3.44 5.02
CA VAL A 620 -33.99 4.52 4.36
C VAL A 620 -33.46 4.05 3.00
N ALA A 621 -32.90 2.84 2.91
CA ALA A 621 -32.40 2.29 1.66
C ALA A 621 -33.51 2.18 0.59
N ALA A 622 -34.68 1.65 0.98
CA ALA A 622 -35.84 1.55 0.10
C ALA A 622 -36.34 2.93 -0.37
N ALA A 623 -36.36 3.94 0.52
CA ALA A 623 -36.74 5.31 0.18
C ALA A 623 -35.73 6.01 -0.74
N ILE A 624 -34.44 5.68 -0.64
CA ILE A 624 -33.42 6.19 -1.57
C ILE A 624 -33.59 5.55 -2.96
N GLU A 625 -33.86 4.25 -3.03
CA GLU A 625 -34.06 3.53 -4.29
C GLU A 625 -35.36 3.90 -5.02
N SER A 626 -36.43 4.22 -4.30
CA SER A 626 -37.74 4.56 -4.86
C SER A 626 -37.75 5.88 -5.63
N ARG A 627 -36.83 6.79 -5.29
CA ARG A 627 -36.75 8.12 -5.90
C ARG A 627 -36.07 8.11 -7.24
N THR A 628 -36.58 8.91 -8.16
CA THR A 628 -35.97 9.18 -9.46
C THR A 628 -35.53 10.65 -9.52
N GLY A 629 -34.22 10.90 -9.40
CA GLY A 629 -33.65 12.26 -9.42
C GLY A 629 -32.26 12.32 -8.79
N GLY A 630 -31.40 13.21 -9.28
CA GLY A 630 -29.99 13.33 -8.86
C GLY A 630 -29.03 12.32 -9.53
N PRO A 631 -27.71 12.44 -9.29
CA PRO A 631 -26.71 11.53 -9.86
C PRO A 631 -26.93 10.08 -9.41
N ALA A 632 -26.75 9.12 -10.33
CA ALA A 632 -26.89 7.70 -10.01
C ALA A 632 -25.86 7.24 -8.96
N SER A 633 -24.63 7.75 -9.04
CA SER A 633 -23.55 7.55 -8.07
C SER A 633 -23.99 7.72 -6.63
N ASP A 634 -24.68 8.83 -6.34
CA ASP A 634 -25.02 9.24 -4.99
C ASP A 634 -26.09 8.33 -4.41
N ARG A 635 -27.10 8.01 -5.20
CA ARG A 635 -28.19 7.13 -4.77
C ARG A 635 -27.71 5.70 -4.59
N LEU A 636 -26.92 5.17 -5.52
CA LEU A 636 -26.47 3.78 -5.48
C LEU A 636 -25.50 3.54 -4.33
N ALA A 637 -24.52 4.43 -4.12
CA ALA A 637 -23.58 4.32 -3.01
C ALA A 637 -24.28 4.43 -1.65
N ALA A 638 -25.19 5.40 -1.48
CA ALA A 638 -25.96 5.57 -0.26
C ALA A 638 -26.88 4.36 0.01
N ALA A 639 -27.60 3.88 -1.01
CA ALA A 639 -28.46 2.71 -0.88
C ALA A 639 -27.66 1.44 -0.51
N ALA A 640 -26.49 1.23 -1.12
CA ALA A 640 -25.62 0.11 -0.79
C ALA A 640 -25.19 0.13 0.69
N HIS A 641 -24.76 1.29 1.21
CA HIS A 641 -24.43 1.42 2.63
C HIS A 641 -25.60 1.08 3.54
N HIS A 642 -26.77 1.69 3.32
CA HIS A 642 -27.93 1.41 4.17
C HIS A 642 -28.39 -0.05 4.05
N TRP A 643 -28.29 -0.69 2.88
CA TRP A 643 -28.57 -2.11 2.78
C TRP A 643 -27.56 -2.98 3.53
N PHE A 644 -26.27 -2.60 3.60
CA PHE A 644 -25.30 -3.31 4.44
C PHE A 644 -25.64 -3.22 5.92
N GLU A 645 -25.99 -2.03 6.42
CA GLU A 645 -26.40 -1.84 7.82
C GLU A 645 -27.75 -2.53 8.14
N ALA A 646 -28.51 -2.90 7.12
CA ALA A 646 -29.75 -3.64 7.22
C ALA A 646 -29.57 -5.18 7.28
N VAL A 647 -28.36 -5.71 7.11
CA VAL A 647 -28.08 -7.17 7.16
C VAL A 647 -28.59 -7.83 8.44
N PRO A 648 -28.41 -7.26 9.65
CA PRO A 648 -28.98 -7.83 10.89
C PRO A 648 -30.51 -7.95 10.90
N ALA A 649 -31.22 -7.24 10.00
CA ALA A 649 -32.66 -7.35 9.83
C ALA A 649 -33.08 -8.37 8.74
N GLY A 650 -32.13 -9.16 8.19
CA GLY A 650 -32.39 -10.23 7.22
C GLY A 650 -32.36 -9.80 5.76
N HIS A 651 -31.67 -8.70 5.43
CA HIS A 651 -31.64 -8.13 4.07
C HIS A 651 -30.35 -8.45 3.28
N THR A 652 -29.65 -9.55 3.59
CA THR A 652 -28.40 -9.98 2.94
C THR A 652 -28.47 -9.93 1.41
N ALA A 653 -29.51 -10.56 0.83
CA ALA A 653 -29.74 -10.64 -0.61
C ALA A 653 -29.86 -9.27 -1.33
N ARG A 654 -30.40 -8.27 -0.63
CA ARG A 654 -30.51 -6.90 -1.15
C ARG A 654 -29.21 -6.12 -0.98
N ALA A 655 -28.51 -6.35 0.12
CA ALA A 655 -27.23 -5.70 0.43
C ALA A 655 -26.17 -5.96 -0.63
N TRP A 656 -25.86 -7.23 -0.92
CA TRP A 656 -24.82 -7.54 -1.91
C TRP A 656 -25.20 -7.10 -3.34
N ARG A 657 -26.48 -7.20 -3.73
CA ARG A 657 -26.96 -6.72 -5.05
C ARG A 657 -26.95 -5.20 -5.17
N ALA A 658 -27.24 -4.47 -4.09
CA ALA A 658 -27.12 -3.01 -4.08
C ALA A 658 -25.65 -2.57 -4.17
N ALA A 659 -24.77 -3.25 -3.42
CA ALA A 659 -23.33 -3.03 -3.47
C ALA A 659 -22.73 -3.29 -4.85
N TRP A 660 -23.13 -4.38 -5.52
CA TRP A 660 -22.70 -4.65 -6.89
C TRP A 660 -23.15 -3.54 -7.86
N ARG A 661 -24.41 -3.11 -7.81
CA ARG A 661 -24.88 -1.97 -8.63
C ARG A 661 -24.09 -0.69 -8.37
N ALA A 662 -23.77 -0.41 -7.11
CA ALA A 662 -22.95 0.74 -6.73
C ALA A 662 -21.51 0.60 -7.24
N ALA A 663 -20.96 -0.62 -7.25
CA ALA A 663 -19.63 -0.89 -7.78
C ALA A 663 -19.57 -0.74 -9.31
N GLU A 664 -20.58 -1.19 -10.04
CA GLU A 664 -20.67 -0.97 -11.49
C GLU A 664 -20.69 0.53 -11.83
N GLU A 665 -21.42 1.32 -11.04
CA GLU A 665 -21.41 2.78 -11.17
C GLU A 665 -20.05 3.38 -10.82
N ALA A 666 -19.38 2.89 -9.77
CA ALA A 666 -18.02 3.31 -9.43
C ALA A 666 -17.01 2.99 -10.56
N LYS A 667 -17.10 1.79 -11.17
CA LYS A 667 -16.32 1.43 -12.37
C LYS A 667 -16.62 2.38 -13.54
N ARG A 668 -17.90 2.72 -13.76
CA ARG A 668 -18.31 3.68 -14.81
C ARG A 668 -17.66 5.06 -14.63
N LEU A 669 -17.42 5.45 -13.38
CA LEU A 669 -16.73 6.69 -12.97
C LEU A 669 -15.21 6.52 -12.83
N ARG A 670 -14.66 5.35 -13.20
CA ARG A 670 -13.23 5.00 -13.14
C ARG A 670 -12.67 4.98 -11.71
N ALA A 671 -13.53 4.79 -10.72
CA ALA A 671 -13.20 4.66 -9.30
C ALA A 671 -13.05 3.19 -8.89
N TYR A 672 -12.06 2.53 -9.47
CA TYR A 672 -11.89 1.08 -9.31
C TYR A 672 -11.58 0.66 -7.87
N ASP A 673 -10.86 1.46 -7.08
CA ASP A 673 -10.63 1.17 -5.66
C ASP A 673 -11.95 1.11 -4.86
N ALA A 674 -12.86 2.07 -5.09
CA ALA A 674 -14.18 2.06 -4.46
C ALA A 674 -15.04 0.88 -4.95
N ALA A 675 -14.91 0.50 -6.22
CA ALA A 675 -15.58 -0.68 -6.77
C ALA A 675 -15.09 -1.97 -6.11
N VAL A 676 -13.77 -2.12 -5.90
CA VAL A 676 -13.19 -3.28 -5.20
C VAL A 676 -13.75 -3.38 -3.77
N GLU A 677 -13.74 -2.30 -3.00
CA GLU A 677 -14.26 -2.31 -1.62
C GLU A 677 -15.73 -2.74 -1.55
N LEU A 678 -16.56 -2.23 -2.47
CA LEU A 678 -17.97 -2.60 -2.57
C LEU A 678 -18.16 -4.07 -2.99
N LEU A 679 -17.39 -4.55 -3.96
CA LEU A 679 -17.49 -5.91 -4.48
C LEU A 679 -16.94 -6.96 -3.50
N GLU A 680 -15.89 -6.65 -2.75
CA GLU A 680 -15.39 -7.52 -1.68
C GLU A 680 -16.40 -7.66 -0.54
N ARG A 681 -17.06 -6.55 -0.14
CA ARG A 681 -18.15 -6.61 0.84
C ARG A 681 -19.37 -7.34 0.28
N ALA A 682 -19.67 -7.18 -1.01
CA ALA A 682 -20.72 -7.91 -1.69
C ALA A 682 -20.45 -9.43 -1.72
N GLU A 683 -19.24 -9.86 -2.09
CA GLU A 683 -18.86 -11.28 -2.19
C GLU A 683 -18.94 -11.98 -0.83
N ARG A 684 -18.42 -11.35 0.22
CA ARG A 684 -18.54 -11.87 1.60
C ARG A 684 -20.00 -12.10 2.01
N LEU A 685 -20.87 -11.13 1.75
CA LEU A 685 -22.30 -11.26 2.10
C LEU A 685 -23.06 -12.22 1.18
N ALA A 686 -22.67 -12.29 -0.10
CA ALA A 686 -23.28 -13.21 -1.05
C ALA A 686 -23.03 -14.68 -0.64
N GLY A 687 -21.87 -14.98 -0.02
CA GLY A 687 -21.57 -16.30 0.55
C GLY A 687 -22.57 -16.78 1.61
N ASP A 688 -23.24 -15.87 2.31
CA ASP A 688 -24.26 -16.17 3.32
C ASP A 688 -25.70 -16.19 2.76
N ASP A 689 -25.90 -15.89 1.47
CA ASP A 689 -27.21 -15.91 0.81
C ASP A 689 -27.53 -17.30 0.24
N PRO A 690 -28.48 -18.06 0.84
CA PRO A 690 -28.84 -19.39 0.34
C PRO A 690 -29.51 -19.36 -1.04
N GLY A 691 -29.93 -18.18 -1.53
CA GLY A 691 -30.50 -17.98 -2.85
C GLY A 691 -29.49 -17.66 -3.95
N LEU A 692 -28.19 -17.55 -3.64
CA LEU A 692 -27.15 -17.25 -4.63
C LEU A 692 -26.89 -18.47 -5.53
N GLY A 693 -27.13 -18.32 -6.84
CA GLY A 693 -26.76 -19.33 -7.82
C GLY A 693 -25.26 -19.26 -8.18
N GLU A 694 -24.68 -20.39 -8.60
CA GLU A 694 -23.26 -20.47 -9.00
C GLU A 694 -22.91 -19.50 -10.13
N ALA A 695 -23.82 -19.30 -11.09
CA ALA A 695 -23.64 -18.34 -12.18
C ALA A 695 -23.58 -16.88 -11.69
N GLU A 696 -24.46 -16.47 -10.78
CA GLU A 696 -24.43 -15.13 -10.17
C GLU A 696 -23.15 -14.92 -9.36
N ARG A 697 -22.68 -15.97 -8.66
CA ARG A 697 -21.42 -15.93 -7.92
C ARG A 697 -20.23 -15.71 -8.86
N MET A 698 -20.15 -16.43 -9.97
CA MET A 698 -19.07 -16.24 -10.95
C MET A 698 -19.12 -14.86 -11.59
N ASP A 699 -20.31 -14.33 -11.89
CA ASP A 699 -20.45 -12.97 -12.44
C ASP A 699 -19.99 -11.89 -11.46
N LEU A 700 -20.27 -12.06 -10.17
CA LEU A 700 -19.76 -11.18 -9.11
C LEU A 700 -18.24 -11.24 -9.01
N LEU A 701 -17.64 -12.44 -9.11
CA LEU A 701 -16.19 -12.61 -9.12
C LEU A 701 -15.54 -12.00 -10.38
N PHE A 702 -16.17 -12.10 -11.55
CA PHE A 702 -15.70 -11.41 -12.76
C PHE A 702 -15.71 -9.89 -12.58
N ALA A 703 -16.79 -9.35 -12.00
CA ALA A 703 -16.86 -7.92 -11.70
C ALA A 703 -15.75 -7.49 -10.73
N LEU A 704 -15.43 -8.31 -9.72
CA LEU A 704 -14.33 -8.07 -8.80
C LEU A 704 -12.96 -8.16 -9.48
N ALA A 705 -12.74 -9.14 -10.35
CA ALA A 705 -11.50 -9.29 -11.10
C ALA A 705 -11.24 -8.06 -11.99
N GLU A 706 -12.27 -7.58 -12.70
CA GLU A 706 -12.18 -6.35 -13.50
C GLU A 706 -11.89 -5.12 -12.63
N ALA A 707 -12.54 -5.00 -11.47
CA ALA A 707 -12.33 -3.90 -10.55
C ALA A 707 -10.91 -3.90 -9.97
N ARG A 708 -10.38 -5.06 -9.57
CA ARG A 708 -9.02 -5.22 -9.06
C ARG A 708 -7.99 -4.85 -10.10
N PHE A 709 -8.18 -5.32 -11.33
CA PHE A 709 -7.33 -4.95 -12.44
C PHE A 709 -7.29 -3.43 -12.68
N GLY A 710 -8.45 -2.77 -12.70
CA GLY A 710 -8.52 -1.30 -12.80
C GLY A 710 -7.97 -0.55 -11.59
N ALA A 711 -7.99 -1.16 -10.40
CA ALA A 711 -7.34 -0.64 -9.19
C ALA A 711 -5.82 -0.87 -9.19
N GLY A 712 -5.30 -1.59 -10.19
CA GLY A 712 -3.91 -1.97 -10.33
C GLY A 712 -3.48 -3.15 -9.47
N ASP A 713 -4.44 -3.89 -8.89
CA ASP A 713 -4.23 -5.12 -8.14
C ASP A 713 -4.38 -6.33 -9.07
N SER A 714 -3.32 -6.60 -9.80
CA SER A 714 -3.38 -7.62 -10.82
C SER A 714 -3.12 -9.05 -10.32
N LEU A 715 -2.40 -9.19 -9.20
CA LEU A 715 -2.32 -10.48 -8.49
C LEU A 715 -3.70 -10.85 -7.95
N GLY A 716 -4.42 -9.88 -7.41
CA GLY A 716 -5.80 -10.08 -6.99
C GLY A 716 -6.74 -10.39 -8.16
N GLN A 717 -6.53 -9.84 -9.37
CA GLN A 717 -7.26 -10.26 -10.57
C GLN A 717 -7.00 -11.75 -10.90
N GLU A 718 -5.74 -12.16 -10.94
CA GLU A 718 -5.34 -13.55 -11.25
C GLU A 718 -5.91 -14.54 -10.23
N ALA A 719 -5.94 -14.18 -8.94
CA ALA A 719 -6.57 -14.97 -7.90
C ALA A 719 -8.07 -15.17 -8.14
N GLU A 720 -8.82 -14.11 -8.51
CA GLU A 720 -10.25 -14.25 -8.79
C GLU A 720 -10.52 -15.04 -10.07
N LEU A 721 -9.77 -14.80 -11.15
CA LEU A 721 -9.88 -15.58 -12.40
C LEU A 721 -9.62 -17.07 -12.14
N THR A 722 -8.68 -17.41 -11.26
CA THR A 722 -8.38 -18.79 -10.87
C THR A 722 -9.57 -19.44 -10.15
N ARG A 723 -10.21 -18.75 -9.21
CA ARG A 723 -11.44 -19.23 -8.56
C ARG A 723 -12.57 -19.44 -9.58
N ILE A 724 -12.75 -18.52 -10.51
CA ILE A 724 -13.78 -18.62 -11.55
C ILE A 724 -13.52 -19.81 -12.48
N ARG A 725 -12.27 -20.04 -12.91
CA ARG A 725 -11.92 -21.22 -13.74
C ARG A 725 -12.35 -22.52 -13.06
N HIS A 726 -12.01 -22.67 -11.78
CA HIS A 726 -12.38 -23.86 -11.01
C HIS A 726 -13.90 -24.04 -10.92
N LEU A 727 -14.64 -22.98 -10.57
CA LEU A 727 -16.10 -23.02 -10.47
C LEU A 727 -16.76 -23.30 -11.83
N ALA A 728 -16.31 -22.63 -12.89
CA ALA A 728 -16.87 -22.80 -14.23
C ALA A 728 -16.62 -24.20 -14.78
N LYS A 729 -15.43 -24.76 -14.54
CA LYS A 729 -15.09 -26.14 -14.92
C LYS A 729 -15.96 -27.16 -14.19
N GLN A 730 -16.17 -26.98 -12.88
CA GLN A 730 -17.05 -27.86 -12.08
C GLN A 730 -18.52 -27.78 -12.52
N ALA A 731 -19.01 -26.57 -12.82
CA ALA A 731 -20.38 -26.34 -13.27
C ALA A 731 -20.62 -26.75 -14.74
N GLY A 732 -19.55 -27.05 -15.51
CA GLY A 732 -19.64 -27.27 -16.95
C GLY A 732 -19.99 -26.00 -17.75
N ASP A 733 -19.80 -24.81 -17.17
CA ASP A 733 -20.04 -23.52 -17.84
C ASP A 733 -18.84 -23.16 -18.72
N ARG A 734 -18.85 -23.73 -19.93
CA ARG A 734 -17.78 -23.54 -20.92
C ARG A 734 -17.52 -22.07 -21.26
N ARG A 735 -18.55 -21.23 -21.30
CA ARG A 735 -18.39 -19.81 -21.66
C ARG A 735 -17.56 -19.08 -20.61
N ARG A 736 -17.92 -19.22 -19.33
CA ARG A 736 -17.20 -18.59 -18.22
C ARG A 736 -15.81 -19.19 -18.02
N TRP A 737 -15.63 -20.47 -18.30
CA TRP A 737 -14.31 -21.11 -18.24
C TRP A 737 -13.34 -20.49 -19.25
N ILE A 738 -13.77 -20.29 -20.51
CA ILE A 738 -12.96 -19.61 -21.54
C ILE A 738 -12.69 -18.15 -21.14
N GLU A 739 -13.70 -17.42 -20.69
CA GLU A 739 -13.56 -16.02 -20.27
C GLU A 739 -12.55 -15.89 -19.12
N ALA A 740 -12.57 -16.79 -18.15
CA ALA A 740 -11.64 -16.78 -17.03
C ALA A 740 -10.22 -17.21 -17.43
N ALA A 741 -10.08 -18.23 -18.29
CA ALA A 741 -8.78 -18.71 -18.78
C ALA A 741 -8.09 -17.74 -19.74
N THR A 742 -8.86 -16.87 -20.42
CA THR A 742 -8.32 -15.90 -21.38
C THR A 742 -8.36 -14.46 -20.88
N GLY A 743 -8.95 -14.20 -19.72
CA GLY A 743 -9.25 -12.86 -19.17
C GLY A 743 -8.10 -12.14 -18.48
N TYR A 744 -6.89 -12.69 -18.50
CA TYR A 744 -5.71 -12.07 -17.88
C TYR A 744 -5.29 -10.78 -18.60
N GLY A 745 -4.84 -9.80 -17.81
CA GLY A 745 -4.39 -8.50 -18.33
C GLY A 745 -5.54 -7.60 -18.77
N GLY A 746 -5.22 -6.60 -19.58
CA GLY A 746 -6.20 -5.66 -20.09
C GLY A 746 -6.66 -6.00 -21.50
N ARG A 747 -6.95 -4.99 -22.31
CA ARG A 747 -7.57 -5.22 -23.62
C ARG A 747 -6.60 -5.87 -24.59
N ILE A 748 -5.40 -5.32 -24.69
CA ILE A 748 -4.32 -5.81 -25.58
C ILE A 748 -3.16 -6.37 -24.75
N LEU A 749 -2.73 -5.62 -23.73
CA LEU A 749 -1.56 -5.98 -22.94
C LEU A 749 -1.88 -7.10 -21.96
N GLN A 750 -0.95 -8.05 -21.87
CA GLN A 750 -1.00 -9.10 -20.89
C GLN A 750 0.16 -8.97 -19.90
N PRO A 751 0.00 -9.50 -18.68
CA PRO A 751 1.03 -9.44 -17.67
C PRO A 751 2.30 -10.13 -18.10
N TRP A 752 3.45 -9.49 -17.87
CA TRP A 752 4.73 -10.17 -18.00
C TRP A 752 4.96 -11.05 -16.76
N LYS A 753 5.43 -12.28 -16.98
CA LYS A 753 5.80 -13.23 -15.92
C LYS A 753 7.31 -13.50 -15.95
N VAL A 754 7.88 -13.86 -14.81
CA VAL A 754 9.27 -14.32 -14.78
C VAL A 754 9.35 -15.64 -15.55
N TYR A 755 10.32 -15.81 -16.44
CA TYR A 755 10.49 -17.08 -17.15
C TYR A 755 10.74 -18.21 -16.14
N GLY A 756 10.02 -19.33 -16.29
CA GLY A 756 9.98 -20.41 -15.30
C GLY A 756 8.78 -20.33 -14.36
N ASP A 757 8.29 -19.12 -14.07
CA ASP A 757 7.09 -18.88 -13.27
C ASP A 757 5.83 -18.99 -14.17
N HIS A 758 5.19 -20.15 -14.13
CA HIS A 758 4.04 -20.46 -14.96
C HIS A 758 2.95 -21.19 -14.16
N ASP A 759 1.69 -20.94 -14.54
CA ASP A 759 0.52 -21.63 -13.97
C ASP A 759 0.25 -22.90 -14.79
N ALA A 760 0.66 -24.05 -14.25
CA ALA A 760 0.49 -25.35 -14.89
C ALA A 760 -0.99 -25.72 -15.08
N ASP A 761 -1.86 -25.36 -14.14
CA ASP A 761 -3.30 -25.62 -14.21
C ASP A 761 -3.95 -24.76 -15.31
N LEU A 762 -3.49 -23.52 -15.49
CA LEU A 762 -3.91 -22.67 -16.62
C LEU A 762 -3.52 -23.25 -17.96
N VAL A 763 -2.27 -23.72 -18.09
CA VAL A 763 -1.82 -24.35 -19.33
C VAL A 763 -2.64 -25.59 -19.63
N ALA A 764 -2.91 -26.44 -18.64
CA ALA A 764 -3.74 -27.62 -18.80
C ALA A 764 -5.19 -27.27 -19.21
N ASP A 765 -5.80 -26.28 -18.59
CA ASP A 765 -7.12 -25.78 -18.96
C ASP A 765 -7.16 -25.25 -20.41
N LEU A 766 -6.14 -24.51 -20.82
CA LEU A 766 -6.04 -23.95 -22.16
C LEU A 766 -5.80 -25.04 -23.22
N GLU A 767 -5.02 -26.09 -22.92
CA GLU A 767 -4.85 -27.25 -23.79
C GLU A 767 -6.17 -28.01 -23.97
N GLU A 768 -6.90 -28.24 -22.88
CA GLU A 768 -8.22 -28.88 -22.91
C GLU A 768 -9.23 -28.08 -23.74
N LEU A 769 -9.29 -26.75 -23.54
CA LEU A 769 -10.12 -25.86 -24.33
C LEU A 769 -9.69 -25.80 -25.81
N ALA A 770 -8.38 -25.79 -26.10
CA ALA A 770 -7.86 -25.73 -27.46
C ALA A 770 -8.18 -26.99 -28.29
N ALA A 771 -8.25 -28.15 -27.62
CA ALA A 771 -8.63 -29.42 -28.23
C ALA A 771 -10.10 -29.45 -28.71
N ASP A 772 -10.95 -28.56 -28.21
CA ASP A 772 -12.35 -28.50 -28.59
C ASP A 772 -12.57 -27.75 -29.93
N GLU A 773 -12.83 -28.52 -30.98
CA GLU A 773 -13.09 -28.00 -32.34
C GLU A 773 -14.44 -27.28 -32.48
N GLY A 774 -15.34 -27.41 -31.52
CA GLY A 774 -16.65 -26.73 -31.52
C GLY A 774 -16.64 -25.29 -31.00
N LEU A 775 -15.46 -24.73 -30.68
CA LEU A 775 -15.34 -23.34 -30.24
C LEU A 775 -15.65 -22.36 -31.38
N GLU A 776 -16.40 -21.30 -31.06
CA GLU A 776 -16.55 -20.14 -31.95
C GLU A 776 -15.18 -19.55 -32.32
N PRO A 777 -14.97 -19.07 -33.56
CA PRO A 777 -13.65 -18.63 -34.04
C PRO A 777 -12.95 -17.60 -33.14
N SER A 778 -13.69 -16.60 -32.63
CA SER A 778 -13.15 -15.58 -31.72
C SER A 778 -12.73 -16.14 -30.36
N ALA A 779 -13.49 -17.10 -29.80
CA ALA A 779 -13.14 -17.78 -28.56
C ALA A 779 -11.91 -18.67 -28.75
N ARG A 780 -11.87 -19.44 -29.85
CA ARG A 780 -10.72 -20.29 -30.22
C ARG A 780 -9.45 -19.46 -30.42
N ALA A 781 -9.56 -18.30 -31.09
CA ALA A 781 -8.45 -17.37 -31.26
C ALA A 781 -7.86 -16.91 -29.90
N ARG A 782 -8.73 -16.52 -28.95
CA ARG A 782 -8.28 -16.12 -27.59
C ARG A 782 -7.61 -17.26 -26.83
N VAL A 783 -8.18 -18.46 -26.87
CA VAL A 783 -7.61 -19.65 -26.19
C VAL A 783 -6.24 -19.99 -26.75
N LEU A 784 -6.12 -20.10 -28.09
CA LEU A 784 -4.85 -20.45 -28.74
C LEU A 784 -3.77 -19.38 -28.53
N ALA A 785 -4.15 -18.09 -28.57
CA ALA A 785 -3.22 -16.99 -28.28
C ALA A 785 -2.74 -17.02 -26.82
N CYS A 786 -3.64 -17.23 -25.86
CA CYS A 786 -3.30 -17.34 -24.45
C CYS A 786 -2.42 -18.58 -24.21
N LEU A 787 -2.74 -19.72 -24.81
CA LEU A 787 -1.96 -20.95 -24.71
C LEU A 787 -0.52 -20.75 -25.21
N ALA A 788 -0.34 -20.14 -26.39
CA ALA A 788 0.98 -19.85 -26.94
C ALA A 788 1.79 -18.91 -26.02
N LEU A 789 1.14 -17.92 -25.41
CA LEU A 789 1.80 -17.00 -24.49
C LEU A 789 2.15 -17.64 -23.14
N GLN A 790 1.24 -18.39 -22.52
CA GLN A 790 1.50 -19.00 -21.21
C GLN A 790 2.56 -20.10 -21.30
N THR A 791 2.58 -20.86 -22.39
CA THR A 791 3.62 -21.88 -22.66
C THR A 791 4.98 -21.27 -23.00
N TYR A 792 5.07 -19.98 -23.30
CA TYR A 792 6.37 -19.31 -23.40
C TYR A 792 7.14 -19.33 -22.08
N TYR A 793 6.45 -19.12 -20.95
CA TYR A 793 7.08 -19.08 -19.63
C TYR A 793 7.39 -20.47 -19.05
N GLN A 794 6.92 -21.55 -19.69
CA GLN A 794 7.16 -22.93 -19.28
C GLN A 794 8.48 -23.47 -19.88
N PRO A 795 9.48 -23.85 -19.06
CA PRO A 795 10.74 -24.42 -19.55
C PRO A 795 10.53 -25.72 -20.33
N GLY A 796 11.29 -25.90 -21.42
CA GLY A 796 11.34 -27.15 -22.18
C GLY A 796 10.22 -27.36 -23.21
N ARG A 797 9.30 -26.39 -23.38
CA ARG A 797 8.27 -26.43 -24.44
C ARG A 797 8.87 -26.19 -25.83
N ASP A 798 8.32 -26.86 -26.84
CA ASP A 798 8.75 -26.73 -28.24
C ASP A 798 8.29 -25.37 -28.83
N PRO A 799 9.23 -24.50 -29.28
CA PRO A 799 8.88 -23.24 -29.93
C PRO A 799 7.97 -23.41 -31.16
N ALA A 800 8.07 -24.53 -31.88
CA ALA A 800 7.25 -24.79 -33.06
C ALA A 800 5.77 -25.07 -32.72
N GLU A 801 5.46 -25.54 -31.51
CA GLU A 801 4.08 -25.64 -31.02
C GLU A 801 3.49 -24.24 -30.78
N ARG A 802 4.25 -23.36 -30.11
CA ARG A 802 3.84 -21.98 -29.83
C ARG A 802 3.59 -21.19 -31.11
N ASP A 803 4.45 -21.34 -32.12
CA ASP A 803 4.25 -20.69 -33.42
C ASP A 803 2.98 -21.20 -34.11
N ARG A 804 2.73 -22.51 -34.11
CA ARG A 804 1.52 -23.10 -34.70
C ARG A 804 0.24 -22.56 -34.05
N TRP A 805 0.14 -22.57 -32.72
CA TRP A 805 -1.04 -22.07 -32.01
C TRP A 805 -1.25 -20.58 -32.24
N SER A 806 -0.20 -19.76 -32.11
CA SER A 806 -0.31 -18.31 -32.28
C SER A 806 -0.57 -17.90 -33.74
N ALA A 807 -0.09 -18.65 -34.73
CA ALA A 807 -0.35 -18.40 -36.15
C ALA A 807 -1.81 -18.69 -36.50
N GLU A 808 -2.35 -19.80 -35.98
CA GLU A 808 -3.75 -20.15 -36.14
C GLU A 808 -4.67 -19.15 -35.44
N ALA A 809 -4.31 -18.72 -34.22
CA ALA A 809 -5.03 -17.66 -33.53
C ALA A 809 -5.09 -16.38 -34.37
N ALA A 810 -3.97 -15.95 -34.95
CA ALA A 810 -3.91 -14.75 -35.79
C ALA A 810 -4.74 -14.91 -37.08
N ARG A 811 -4.76 -16.11 -37.68
CA ARG A 811 -5.61 -16.41 -38.83
C ARG A 811 -7.09 -16.28 -38.50
N LEU A 812 -7.53 -16.84 -37.37
CA LEU A 812 -8.91 -16.75 -36.90
C LEU A 812 -9.30 -15.30 -36.58
N ALA A 813 -8.45 -14.57 -35.86
CA ALA A 813 -8.72 -13.17 -35.49
C ALA A 813 -8.90 -12.25 -36.72
N ARG A 814 -8.12 -12.47 -37.80
CA ARG A 814 -8.29 -11.73 -39.07
C ARG A 814 -9.65 -11.95 -39.72
N GLN A 815 -10.29 -13.09 -39.49
CA GLN A 815 -11.60 -13.42 -40.09
C GLN A 815 -12.76 -12.70 -39.40
N GLU A 816 -12.58 -12.34 -38.13
CA GLU A 816 -13.62 -11.70 -37.30
C GLU A 816 -13.77 -10.19 -37.55
N ASN A 817 -12.81 -9.55 -38.25
CA ASN A 817 -12.77 -8.09 -38.46
C ASN A 817 -12.87 -7.25 -37.16
N ASP A 818 -12.36 -7.79 -36.05
CA ASP A 818 -12.25 -7.09 -34.76
C ASP A 818 -10.78 -6.69 -34.51
N ALA A 819 -10.50 -5.40 -34.62
CA ALA A 819 -9.16 -4.85 -34.40
C ALA A 819 -8.64 -5.09 -32.98
N THR A 820 -9.52 -5.13 -31.98
CA THR A 820 -9.14 -5.40 -30.59
C THR A 820 -8.71 -6.85 -30.42
N LEU A 821 -9.51 -7.79 -30.93
CA LEU A 821 -9.17 -9.21 -30.90
C LEU A 821 -7.86 -9.46 -31.66
N LEU A 822 -7.72 -8.90 -32.87
CA LEU A 822 -6.51 -9.02 -33.67
C LEU A 822 -5.29 -8.46 -32.94
N GLY A 823 -5.42 -7.27 -32.33
CA GLY A 823 -4.36 -6.66 -31.52
C GLY A 823 -3.93 -7.54 -30.35
N ARG A 824 -4.87 -8.05 -29.56
CA ARG A 824 -4.60 -8.96 -28.44
C ARG A 824 -3.87 -10.22 -28.89
N VAL A 825 -4.33 -10.83 -29.99
CA VAL A 825 -3.73 -12.06 -30.53
C VAL A 825 -2.33 -11.82 -31.09
N LEU A 826 -2.12 -10.73 -31.83
CA LEU A 826 -0.80 -10.38 -32.38
C LEU A 826 0.18 -10.00 -31.28
N PHE A 827 -0.27 -9.34 -30.21
CA PHE A 827 0.56 -9.05 -29.05
C PHE A 827 0.99 -10.34 -28.33
N ALA A 828 0.05 -11.26 -28.08
CA ALA A 828 0.38 -12.56 -27.52
C ALA A 828 1.33 -13.36 -28.41
N ARG A 829 1.13 -13.32 -29.74
CA ARG A 829 2.05 -13.92 -30.73
C ARG A 829 3.44 -13.30 -30.68
N TYR A 830 3.54 -11.98 -30.55
CA TYR A 830 4.83 -11.28 -30.45
C TYR A 830 5.64 -11.80 -29.25
N TYR A 831 5.01 -11.94 -28.09
CA TYR A 831 5.66 -12.42 -26.87
C TYR A 831 5.94 -13.92 -26.88
N ALA A 832 5.03 -14.74 -27.41
CA ALA A 832 5.22 -16.17 -27.55
C ALA A 832 6.41 -16.55 -28.45
N LEU A 833 6.87 -15.59 -29.28
CA LEU A 833 7.94 -15.71 -30.26
C LEU A 833 9.16 -14.84 -29.93
N LEU A 834 9.40 -14.53 -28.65
CA LEU A 834 10.59 -13.76 -28.21
C LEU A 834 11.91 -14.54 -28.29
N ASP A 835 11.91 -15.72 -28.91
CA ASP A 835 13.12 -16.45 -29.28
C ASP A 835 13.91 -15.68 -30.37
N PRO A 836 15.24 -15.89 -30.48
CA PRO A 836 16.07 -15.17 -31.45
C PRO A 836 15.79 -15.56 -32.92
N ASP A 837 15.22 -16.73 -33.16
CA ASP A 837 15.00 -17.26 -34.53
C ASP A 837 13.72 -16.72 -35.19
N SER A 838 12.83 -16.12 -34.41
CA SER A 838 11.48 -15.68 -34.84
C SER A 838 11.34 -14.17 -35.03
N VAL A 839 12.47 -13.45 -35.17
CA VAL A 839 12.50 -11.99 -35.27
C VAL A 839 11.67 -11.45 -36.45
N HIS A 840 11.63 -12.14 -37.59
CA HIS A 840 10.86 -11.69 -38.76
C HIS A 840 9.36 -11.87 -38.56
N GLN A 841 8.94 -12.96 -37.91
CA GLN A 841 7.55 -13.15 -37.49
C GLN A 841 7.12 -12.08 -36.47
N ARG A 842 8.00 -11.73 -35.53
CA ARG A 842 7.76 -10.64 -34.57
C ARG A 842 7.63 -9.28 -35.24
N LEU A 843 8.50 -8.98 -36.21
CA LEU A 843 8.43 -7.73 -36.98
C LEU A 843 7.10 -7.61 -37.73
N ALA A 844 6.70 -8.67 -38.42
CA ALA A 844 5.43 -8.71 -39.14
C ALA A 844 4.22 -8.52 -38.21
N ALA A 845 4.24 -9.11 -37.01
CA ALA A 845 3.18 -8.93 -36.02
C ALA A 845 3.12 -7.47 -35.52
N GLY A 846 4.26 -6.83 -35.26
CA GLY A 846 4.34 -5.41 -34.88
C GLY A 846 3.78 -4.47 -35.95
N GLU A 847 4.18 -4.68 -37.20
CA GLU A 847 3.69 -3.90 -38.37
C GLU A 847 2.19 -4.08 -38.60
N GLU A 848 1.67 -5.29 -38.41
CA GLU A 848 0.24 -5.57 -38.54
C GLU A 848 -0.57 -4.93 -37.41
N MET A 849 -0.09 -4.99 -36.15
CA MET A 849 -0.72 -4.26 -35.04
C MET A 849 -0.77 -2.75 -35.31
N ALA A 850 0.34 -2.16 -35.78
CA ALA A 850 0.40 -0.74 -36.10
C ALA A 850 -0.59 -0.33 -37.21
N ARG A 851 -0.72 -1.16 -38.25
CA ARG A 851 -1.71 -0.96 -39.34
C ARG A 851 -3.14 -1.10 -38.86
N ALA A 852 -3.47 -2.18 -38.14
CA ALA A 852 -4.80 -2.41 -37.60
C ALA A 852 -5.25 -1.27 -36.68
N GLY A 853 -4.36 -0.78 -35.82
CA GLY A 853 -4.64 0.39 -34.99
C GLY A 853 -4.86 1.66 -35.81
N SER A 854 -4.11 1.87 -36.89
CA SER A 854 -4.32 3.02 -37.78
C SER A 854 -5.65 2.96 -38.53
N GLU A 855 -6.04 1.79 -39.03
CA GLU A 855 -7.29 1.58 -39.77
C GLU A 855 -8.53 1.71 -38.87
N ALA A 856 -8.44 1.23 -37.64
CA ALA A 856 -9.51 1.33 -36.65
C ALA A 856 -9.59 2.70 -35.95
N GLY A 857 -8.61 3.59 -36.14
CA GLY A 857 -8.49 4.83 -35.36
C GLY A 857 -8.12 4.59 -33.89
N ASP A 858 -7.54 3.43 -33.58
CA ASP A 858 -7.13 3.00 -32.25
C ASP A 858 -5.66 3.38 -32.00
N HIS A 859 -5.47 4.51 -31.31
CA HIS A 859 -4.14 5.03 -31.00
C HIS A 859 -3.34 4.15 -30.04
N GLU A 860 -4.01 3.40 -29.15
CA GLU A 860 -3.33 2.51 -28.23
C GLU A 860 -2.73 1.33 -28.97
N LEU A 861 -3.56 0.59 -29.72
CA LEU A 861 -3.10 -0.55 -30.53
C LEU A 861 -1.98 -0.13 -31.48
N ARG A 862 -2.14 1.03 -32.12
CA ARG A 862 -1.11 1.57 -33.01
C ARG A 862 0.21 1.81 -32.28
N THR A 863 0.16 2.42 -31.10
CA THR A 863 1.36 2.72 -30.30
C THR A 863 2.06 1.44 -29.82
N ILE A 864 1.29 0.43 -29.40
CA ILE A 864 1.81 -0.89 -29.03
C ILE A 864 2.53 -1.52 -30.22
N GLY A 865 1.87 -1.55 -31.39
CA GLY A 865 2.45 -2.06 -32.63
C GLY A 865 3.76 -1.38 -33.03
N LEU A 866 3.78 -0.05 -33.00
CA LEU A 866 5.00 0.73 -33.30
C LEU A 866 6.13 0.45 -32.29
N THR A 867 5.82 0.28 -31.01
CA THR A 867 6.85 -0.01 -29.99
C THR A 867 7.45 -1.42 -30.20
N CYS A 868 6.61 -2.43 -30.46
CA CYS A 868 7.03 -3.78 -30.83
C CYS A 868 7.88 -3.79 -32.12
N GLN A 869 7.43 -3.05 -33.14
CA GLN A 869 8.14 -2.89 -34.41
C GLN A 869 9.52 -2.25 -34.20
N GLY A 870 9.57 -1.12 -33.47
CA GLY A 870 10.82 -0.41 -33.20
C GLY A 870 11.84 -1.24 -32.42
N GLY A 871 11.41 -1.98 -31.39
CA GLY A 871 12.28 -2.90 -30.66
C GLY A 871 12.85 -4.02 -31.55
N THR A 872 12.03 -4.59 -32.43
CA THR A 872 12.46 -5.65 -33.36
C THR A 872 13.38 -5.12 -34.47
N LEU A 873 13.18 -3.88 -34.93
CA LEU A 873 14.08 -3.23 -35.88
C LEU A 873 15.45 -2.93 -35.25
N LEU A 874 15.50 -2.56 -33.96
CA LEU A 874 16.76 -2.44 -33.22
C LEU A 874 17.48 -3.79 -33.13
N GLU A 875 16.75 -4.89 -32.85
CA GLU A 875 17.32 -6.24 -32.86
C GLU A 875 17.93 -6.60 -34.20
N LEU A 876 17.35 -6.18 -35.32
CA LEU A 876 17.85 -6.40 -36.69
C LEU A 876 18.95 -5.41 -37.12
N CYS A 877 19.50 -4.62 -36.20
CA CYS A 877 20.44 -3.53 -36.48
C CYS A 877 19.94 -2.49 -37.51
N ARG A 878 18.61 -2.38 -37.74
CA ARG A 878 17.98 -1.37 -38.62
C ARG A 878 17.69 -0.09 -37.82
N VAL A 879 18.77 0.51 -37.31
CA VAL A 879 18.71 1.56 -36.27
C VAL A 879 17.89 2.77 -36.69
N ARG A 880 18.13 3.30 -37.91
CA ARG A 880 17.41 4.50 -38.39
C ARG A 880 15.90 4.28 -38.48
N GLU A 881 15.49 3.19 -39.11
CA GLU A 881 14.08 2.84 -39.24
C GLU A 881 13.41 2.63 -37.88
N ALA A 882 14.12 2.00 -36.94
CA ALA A 882 13.63 1.85 -35.58
C ALA A 882 13.38 3.21 -34.91
N LEU A 883 14.32 4.14 -35.01
CA LEU A 883 14.20 5.46 -34.38
C LEU A 883 13.05 6.28 -34.95
N ASP A 884 12.80 6.20 -36.26
CA ASP A 884 11.67 6.87 -36.92
C ASP A 884 10.33 6.33 -36.40
N VAL A 885 10.21 5.00 -36.30
CA VAL A 885 9.02 4.31 -35.77
C VAL A 885 8.79 4.67 -34.29
N LEU A 886 9.84 4.66 -33.47
CA LEU A 886 9.75 5.02 -32.04
C LEU A 886 9.41 6.50 -31.83
N ALA A 887 9.90 7.40 -32.68
CA ALA A 887 9.52 8.81 -32.66
C ALA A 887 8.04 9.02 -33.03
N GLU A 888 7.45 8.16 -33.86
CA GLU A 888 6.01 8.16 -34.09
C GLU A 888 5.21 7.67 -32.87
N ALA A 889 5.65 6.59 -32.23
CA ALA A 889 5.05 6.10 -30.99
C ALA A 889 5.06 7.20 -29.89
N GLU A 890 6.17 7.91 -29.72
CA GLU A 890 6.30 9.02 -28.77
C GLU A 890 5.30 10.15 -29.05
N ARG A 891 5.11 10.53 -30.33
CA ARG A 891 4.13 11.55 -30.72
C ARG A 891 2.69 11.14 -30.42
N LEU A 892 2.35 9.85 -30.53
CA LEU A 892 1.03 9.34 -30.19
C LEU A 892 0.79 9.32 -28.68
N ILE A 893 1.80 8.91 -27.90
CA ILE A 893 1.73 8.89 -26.43
C ILE A 893 1.47 10.30 -25.88
N GLY A 894 2.11 11.33 -26.45
CA GLY A 894 1.85 12.72 -26.09
C GLY A 894 0.42 13.20 -26.36
N ARG A 895 -0.39 12.45 -27.13
CA ARG A 895 -1.80 12.73 -27.39
C ARG A 895 -2.75 11.84 -26.59
N THR A 896 -2.37 10.59 -26.33
CA THR A 896 -3.22 9.61 -25.62
C THR A 896 -3.10 9.69 -24.11
N HIS A 897 -2.01 10.25 -23.59
CA HIS A 897 -1.78 10.42 -22.15
C HIS A 897 -1.90 9.11 -21.36
N MET A 898 -1.43 8.00 -21.96
CA MET A 898 -1.45 6.66 -21.35
C MET A 898 -0.06 6.31 -20.78
N PRO A 899 0.11 6.28 -19.44
CA PRO A 899 1.40 6.05 -18.77
C PRO A 899 2.06 4.72 -19.12
N TYR A 900 1.29 3.65 -19.24
CA TYR A 900 1.86 2.32 -19.51
C TYR A 900 2.52 2.23 -20.89
N LEU A 901 1.94 2.90 -21.90
CA LEU A 901 2.57 3.02 -23.22
C LEU A 901 3.88 3.82 -23.14
N ARG A 902 3.90 4.88 -22.33
CA ARG A 902 5.11 5.67 -22.08
C ARG A 902 6.18 4.85 -21.37
N ILE A 903 5.82 4.07 -20.35
CA ILE A 903 6.73 3.20 -19.61
C ILE A 903 7.33 2.15 -20.57
N MET A 904 6.49 1.46 -21.34
CA MET A 904 6.93 0.45 -22.31
C MET A 904 7.92 1.04 -23.33
N LEU A 905 7.61 2.23 -23.89
CA LEU A 905 8.51 2.93 -24.80
C LEU A 905 9.81 3.39 -24.11
N ASN A 906 9.72 3.91 -22.90
CA ASN A 906 10.86 4.47 -22.19
C ASN A 906 11.90 3.43 -21.81
N TRP A 907 11.50 2.18 -21.52
CA TRP A 907 12.45 1.09 -21.32
C TRP A 907 13.34 0.93 -22.56
N LEU A 908 12.75 0.87 -23.75
CA LEU A 908 13.53 0.77 -24.99
C LEU A 908 14.40 2.01 -25.26
N ARG A 909 13.87 3.22 -25.00
CA ARG A 909 14.61 4.48 -25.15
C ARG A 909 15.81 4.58 -24.22
N LEU A 910 15.66 4.10 -22.99
CA LEU A 910 16.76 4.01 -22.04
C LEU A 910 17.89 3.18 -22.62
N GLY A 911 17.56 2.01 -23.20
CA GLY A 911 18.53 1.17 -23.90
C GLY A 911 19.29 1.93 -24.99
N VAL A 912 18.58 2.66 -25.84
CA VAL A 912 19.17 3.49 -26.91
C VAL A 912 20.07 4.60 -26.35
N LEU A 913 19.63 5.35 -25.33
CA LEU A 913 20.41 6.43 -24.71
C LEU A 913 21.70 5.91 -24.07
N ALA A 914 21.61 4.78 -23.36
CA ALA A 914 22.76 4.14 -22.75
C ALA A 914 23.77 3.62 -23.80
N SER A 915 23.31 3.06 -24.92
CA SER A 915 24.20 2.62 -26.01
C SER A 915 24.83 3.78 -26.79
N ARG A 916 24.12 4.91 -26.96
CA ARG A 916 24.71 6.19 -27.39
C ARG A 916 25.71 6.75 -26.39
N GLY A 917 25.54 6.34 -25.13
CA GLY A 917 26.22 6.76 -23.93
C GLY A 917 26.00 8.22 -23.57
N ASP A 918 24.78 8.69 -23.82
CA ASP A 918 24.17 9.78 -23.09
C ASP A 918 23.68 9.25 -21.72
N LEU A 919 24.65 8.97 -20.85
CA LEU A 919 24.43 8.21 -19.61
C LEU A 919 23.65 9.05 -18.57
N GLU A 920 23.80 10.37 -18.58
CA GLU A 920 23.06 11.26 -17.69
C GLU A 920 21.57 11.31 -18.08
N ALA A 921 21.26 11.38 -19.39
CA ALA A 921 19.89 11.28 -19.86
C ALA A 921 19.30 9.88 -19.59
N ALA A 922 20.08 8.81 -19.77
CA ALA A 922 19.64 7.45 -19.47
C ALA A 922 19.28 7.26 -17.98
N GLU A 923 20.09 7.79 -17.06
CA GLU A 923 19.80 7.74 -15.61
C GLU A 923 18.60 8.58 -15.21
N SER A 924 18.47 9.77 -15.80
CA SER A 924 17.30 10.63 -15.57
C SER A 924 16.01 9.95 -16.05
N LEU A 925 16.06 9.33 -17.23
CA LEU A 925 14.93 8.59 -17.79
C LEU A 925 14.63 7.31 -16.98
N LEU A 926 15.66 6.62 -16.47
CA LEU A 926 15.49 5.48 -15.56
C LEU A 926 14.71 5.89 -14.32
N ALA A 927 15.17 6.92 -13.62
CA ALA A 927 14.53 7.41 -12.40
C ALA A 927 13.08 7.82 -12.63
N ALA A 928 12.81 8.54 -13.73
CA ALA A 928 11.47 8.95 -14.11
C ALA A 928 10.56 7.75 -14.45
N THR A 929 11.05 6.80 -15.24
CA THR A 929 10.28 5.62 -15.68
C THR A 929 9.97 4.69 -14.50
N VAL A 930 10.92 4.50 -13.58
CA VAL A 930 10.70 3.70 -12.36
C VAL A 930 9.68 4.38 -11.44
N ALA A 931 9.80 5.70 -11.24
CA ALA A 931 8.82 6.44 -10.45
C ALA A 931 7.43 6.33 -11.04
N GLU A 932 7.30 6.46 -12.37
CA GLU A 932 6.04 6.33 -13.08
C GLU A 932 5.47 4.91 -13.00
N GLN A 933 6.28 3.88 -13.29
CA GLN A 933 5.82 2.50 -13.27
C GLN A 933 5.37 2.04 -11.89
N ARG A 934 6.02 2.50 -10.81
CA ARG A 934 5.58 2.26 -9.43
C ARG A 934 4.19 2.83 -9.10
N THR A 935 3.69 3.77 -9.92
CA THR A 935 2.33 4.31 -9.77
C THR A 935 1.29 3.57 -10.62
N THR A 936 1.71 2.58 -11.43
CA THR A 936 0.85 1.76 -12.31
C THR A 936 0.75 0.32 -11.80
N SER A 937 -0.17 -0.46 -12.38
CA SER A 937 -0.24 -1.92 -12.22
C SER A 937 0.86 -2.68 -12.97
N MET A 938 1.74 -1.98 -13.72
CA MET A 938 2.70 -2.67 -14.57
C MET A 938 3.77 -3.40 -13.75
N TRP A 939 3.81 -4.71 -13.97
CA TRP A 939 4.75 -5.73 -13.48
C TRP A 939 6.22 -5.43 -13.81
N GLY A 940 7.11 -6.06 -13.05
CA GLY A 940 8.52 -6.19 -13.44
C GLY A 940 9.37 -4.93 -13.27
N VAL A 941 8.92 -3.95 -12.47
CA VAL A 941 9.71 -2.75 -12.13
C VAL A 941 11.09 -3.14 -11.63
N GLU A 942 11.17 -4.07 -10.68
CA GLU A 942 12.42 -4.47 -10.05
C GLU A 942 13.40 -5.08 -11.06
N SER A 943 12.95 -6.07 -11.83
CA SER A 943 13.76 -6.73 -12.87
C SER A 943 14.21 -5.76 -13.96
N SER A 944 13.31 -4.90 -14.44
CA SER A 944 13.62 -3.89 -15.47
C SER A 944 14.60 -2.83 -14.94
N THR A 945 14.43 -2.41 -13.69
CA THR A 945 15.34 -1.48 -13.01
C THR A 945 16.72 -2.08 -12.84
N ALA A 946 16.81 -3.33 -12.38
CA ALA A 946 18.07 -4.02 -12.19
C ALA A 946 18.83 -4.16 -13.52
N GLY A 947 18.15 -4.60 -14.58
CA GLY A 947 18.74 -4.71 -15.92
C GLY A 947 19.21 -3.37 -16.50
N ALA A 948 18.40 -2.32 -16.36
CA ALA A 948 18.76 -0.98 -16.85
C ALA A 948 19.92 -0.36 -16.05
N THR A 949 19.93 -0.55 -14.73
CA THR A 949 21.02 -0.10 -13.86
C THR A 949 22.32 -0.82 -14.24
N TYR A 950 22.25 -2.14 -14.47
CA TYR A 950 23.38 -2.93 -14.95
C TYR A 950 23.90 -2.38 -16.29
N GLN A 951 23.03 -2.17 -17.28
CA GLN A 951 23.42 -1.64 -18.58
C GLN A 951 24.11 -0.27 -18.45
N VAL A 952 23.53 0.67 -17.71
CA VAL A 952 24.10 2.02 -17.51
C VAL A 952 25.47 1.94 -16.83
N ALA A 953 25.59 1.16 -15.76
CA ALA A 953 26.85 0.96 -15.05
C ALA A 953 27.93 0.37 -15.95
N LEU A 954 27.56 -0.61 -16.77
CA LEU A 954 28.46 -1.22 -17.73
C LEU A 954 28.95 -0.22 -18.80
N MET A 955 28.03 0.56 -19.38
CA MET A 955 28.40 1.56 -20.38
C MET A 955 29.29 2.68 -19.80
N ARG A 956 29.19 2.99 -18.50
CA ARG A 956 30.13 3.87 -17.78
C ARG A 956 31.53 3.27 -17.70
N LEU A 957 31.63 2.01 -17.27
CA LEU A 957 32.90 1.31 -17.11
C LEU A 957 33.66 1.23 -18.43
N ARG A 958 32.99 0.85 -19.53
CA ARG A 958 33.61 0.75 -20.87
C ARG A 958 34.17 2.09 -21.39
N ARG A 959 33.64 3.22 -20.91
CA ARG A 959 34.10 4.57 -21.31
C ARG A 959 35.16 5.16 -20.39
N GLY A 960 35.68 4.39 -19.44
CA GLY A 960 36.74 4.84 -18.53
C GLY A 960 36.33 5.93 -17.54
N LYS A 961 35.02 6.14 -17.33
CA LYS A 961 34.47 7.15 -16.40
C LYS A 961 34.27 6.59 -14.97
N ALA A 962 35.11 5.64 -14.55
CA ALA A 962 34.86 4.77 -13.42
C ALA A 962 35.58 5.23 -12.14
N GLU A 963 34.88 5.93 -11.24
CA GLU A 963 35.34 6.10 -9.86
C GLU A 963 34.46 5.40 -8.81
N ALA A 964 33.31 4.79 -9.14
CA ALA A 964 32.39 4.30 -8.09
C ALA A 964 31.39 3.19 -8.46
N VAL A 965 31.77 2.15 -9.23
CA VAL A 965 30.94 0.92 -9.30
C VAL A 965 31.76 -0.25 -8.77
N GLN A 966 31.64 -0.51 -7.47
CA GLN A 966 32.23 -1.70 -6.84
C GLN A 966 31.31 -2.89 -7.12
N PRO A 967 31.83 -4.02 -7.64
CA PRO A 967 31.06 -5.25 -7.64
C PRO A 967 30.71 -5.62 -6.18
N PRO A 968 29.52 -6.18 -5.91
CA PRO A 968 29.17 -6.62 -4.56
C PRO A 968 30.26 -7.55 -4.02
N GLN A 969 30.83 -7.20 -2.87
CA GLN A 969 32.07 -7.81 -2.36
C GLN A 969 31.86 -9.21 -1.76
N ASP A 970 30.63 -9.60 -1.45
CA ASP A 970 30.26 -10.86 -0.79
C ASP A 970 29.09 -11.55 -1.52
N VAL A 971 29.33 -12.04 -2.75
CA VAL A 971 28.36 -12.91 -3.44
C VAL A 971 28.80 -14.37 -3.27
N THR A 972 27.98 -15.19 -2.60
CA THR A 972 28.25 -16.62 -2.42
C THR A 972 28.06 -17.38 -3.74
N HIS A 973 28.68 -18.55 -3.89
CA HIS A 973 28.53 -19.41 -5.07
C HIS A 973 27.04 -19.79 -5.33
N ASP A 974 26.26 -19.96 -4.26
CA ASP A 974 24.80 -20.20 -4.28
C ASP A 974 24.00 -18.98 -4.80
N GLN A 975 24.54 -17.77 -4.62
CA GLN A 975 23.95 -16.53 -5.14
C GLN A 975 24.31 -16.32 -6.62
N LEU A 976 25.46 -16.80 -7.11
CA LEU A 976 25.84 -16.79 -8.53
C LEU A 976 25.04 -17.79 -9.38
N ASP A 977 24.65 -18.93 -8.82
CA ASP A 977 23.75 -19.89 -9.49
C ASP A 977 22.33 -19.33 -9.72
N ARG A 978 21.91 -18.33 -8.92
CA ARG A 978 20.65 -17.59 -9.09
C ARG A 978 20.82 -16.24 -9.80
N PHE A 979 22.03 -15.66 -9.79
CA PHE A 979 22.39 -14.40 -10.41
C PHE A 979 23.57 -14.57 -11.38
N ASN A 980 23.21 -14.72 -12.65
CA ASN A 980 24.01 -14.50 -13.85
C ASN A 980 25.54 -14.35 -13.66
N ALA A 981 26.24 -15.48 -13.55
CA ALA A 981 27.70 -15.54 -13.45
C ALA A 981 28.42 -14.83 -14.63
N ASP A 982 27.83 -14.83 -15.83
CA ASP A 982 28.36 -14.10 -16.99
C ASP A 982 28.38 -12.59 -16.72
N GLY A 983 27.33 -12.03 -16.13
CA GLY A 983 27.27 -10.61 -15.78
C GLY A 983 28.32 -10.19 -14.74
N TYR A 984 28.54 -11.02 -13.71
CA TYR A 984 29.58 -10.77 -12.72
C TYR A 984 30.99 -10.89 -13.33
N ALA A 985 31.23 -11.95 -14.10
CA ALA A 985 32.49 -12.14 -14.80
C ALA A 985 32.78 -11.01 -15.79
N HIS A 986 31.75 -10.47 -16.44
CA HIS A 986 31.86 -9.33 -17.32
C HIS A 986 32.31 -8.06 -16.60
N PHE A 987 31.73 -7.75 -15.44
CA PHE A 987 32.21 -6.65 -14.60
C PHE A 987 33.70 -6.79 -14.25
N LEU A 988 34.14 -8.00 -13.90
CA LEU A 988 35.53 -8.28 -13.59
C LEU A 988 36.44 -8.10 -14.82
N VAL A 989 36.03 -8.60 -15.99
CA VAL A 989 36.76 -8.44 -17.25
C VAL A 989 36.92 -6.97 -17.63
N VAL A 990 35.84 -6.19 -17.62
CA VAL A 990 35.89 -4.76 -17.97
C VAL A 990 36.71 -3.95 -16.94
N SER A 991 36.79 -4.43 -15.70
CA SER A 991 37.64 -3.84 -14.65
C SER A 991 39.09 -4.35 -14.66
N GLY A 992 39.47 -5.19 -15.63
CA GLY A 992 40.84 -5.75 -15.75
C GLY A 992 41.17 -6.88 -14.77
N ARG A 993 40.19 -7.43 -14.04
CA ARG A 993 40.33 -8.49 -13.02
C ARG A 993 40.15 -9.89 -13.62
N LEU A 994 40.92 -10.22 -14.66
CA LEU A 994 40.75 -11.45 -15.47
C LEU A 994 40.87 -12.75 -14.67
N GLU A 995 41.81 -12.86 -13.74
CA GLU A 995 41.98 -14.08 -12.92
C GLU A 995 40.83 -14.30 -11.93
N GLU A 996 40.14 -13.24 -11.52
CA GLU A 996 38.95 -13.34 -10.69
C GLU A 996 37.76 -13.79 -11.52
N ALA A 997 37.62 -13.29 -12.75
CA ALA A 997 36.60 -13.75 -13.69
C ALA A 997 36.77 -15.25 -14.00
N ARG A 998 38.01 -15.70 -14.27
CA ARG A 998 38.31 -17.11 -14.52
C ARG A 998 37.98 -18.00 -13.32
N ARG A 999 38.26 -17.54 -12.09
CA ARG A 999 37.90 -18.26 -10.86
C ARG A 999 36.39 -18.30 -10.63
N ALA A 1000 35.68 -17.23 -10.97
CA ALA A 1000 34.23 -17.13 -10.79
C ALA A 1000 33.46 -18.04 -11.76
N LEU A 1001 33.89 -18.12 -13.03
CA LEU A 1001 33.24 -18.97 -14.05
C LEU A 1001 33.67 -20.43 -13.96
N GLY A 1002 34.94 -20.70 -13.66
CA GLY A 1002 35.50 -22.04 -13.80
C GLY A 1002 35.74 -22.44 -15.27
N PRO A 1003 35.87 -23.74 -15.57
CA PRO A 1003 36.19 -24.23 -16.91
C PRO A 1003 35.01 -24.14 -17.89
N TRP A 1004 35.30 -23.98 -19.20
CA TRP A 1004 34.29 -23.77 -20.25
C TRP A 1004 33.29 -24.93 -20.34
N GLU A 1005 33.77 -26.16 -20.21
CA GLU A 1005 32.99 -27.39 -20.36
C GLU A 1005 31.92 -27.56 -19.25
N ARG A 1006 31.97 -26.73 -18.21
CA ARG A 1006 30.98 -26.68 -17.12
C ARG A 1006 30.01 -25.50 -17.23
N GLN A 1007 30.14 -24.65 -18.25
CA GLN A 1007 29.24 -23.52 -18.41
C GLN A 1007 27.85 -24.00 -18.85
N PRO A 1008 26.77 -23.57 -18.17
CA PRO A 1008 25.43 -23.91 -18.59
C PRO A 1008 25.09 -23.20 -19.92
N PRO A 1009 24.27 -23.80 -20.79
CA PRO A 1009 23.78 -23.12 -21.99
C PRO A 1009 22.99 -21.86 -21.63
N ILE A 1010 23.02 -20.85 -22.49
CA ILE A 1010 22.21 -19.64 -22.31
C ILE A 1010 20.74 -20.01 -22.57
N PRO A 1011 19.80 -19.71 -21.66
CA PRO A 1011 18.38 -19.97 -21.90
C PRO A 1011 17.89 -19.24 -23.16
N ARG A 1012 17.30 -20.00 -24.10
CA ARG A 1012 16.69 -19.46 -25.34
C ARG A 1012 15.39 -18.75 -25.00
N THR A 1013 15.51 -17.48 -24.64
CA THR A 1013 14.43 -16.60 -24.18
C THR A 1013 14.71 -15.18 -24.70
N PHE A 1014 13.85 -14.24 -24.36
CA PHE A 1014 14.01 -12.81 -24.70
C PHE A 1014 15.35 -12.18 -24.28
N VAL A 1015 16.11 -12.79 -23.35
CA VAL A 1015 17.44 -12.31 -22.90
C VAL A 1015 18.61 -13.04 -23.57
N TYR A 1016 18.36 -13.98 -24.50
CA TYR A 1016 19.41 -14.82 -25.08
C TYR A 1016 20.51 -14.00 -25.76
N LEU A 1017 20.14 -13.11 -26.68
CA LEU A 1017 21.13 -12.27 -27.40
C LEU A 1017 21.86 -11.30 -26.46
N PHE A 1018 21.18 -10.81 -25.42
CA PHE A 1018 21.79 -9.98 -24.39
C PHE A 1018 22.93 -10.72 -23.66
N TRP A 1019 22.70 -11.95 -23.22
CA TRP A 1019 23.72 -12.75 -22.53
C TRP A 1019 24.77 -13.32 -23.48
N LEU A 1020 24.40 -13.65 -24.72
CA LEU A 1020 25.31 -14.17 -25.73
C LEU A 1020 26.46 -13.20 -26.01
N VAL A 1021 26.14 -11.92 -26.24
CA VAL A 1021 27.19 -10.91 -26.54
C VAL A 1021 28.13 -10.67 -25.35
N ILE A 1022 27.60 -10.76 -24.12
CA ILE A 1022 28.37 -10.67 -22.87
C ILE A 1022 29.30 -11.86 -22.74
N ARG A 1023 28.77 -13.08 -22.89
CA ARG A 1023 29.56 -14.32 -22.79
C ARG A 1023 30.68 -14.35 -23.82
N CYS A 1024 30.39 -13.96 -25.06
CA CYS A 1024 31.39 -13.83 -26.12
C CYS A 1024 32.54 -12.88 -25.72
N GLU A 1025 32.23 -11.69 -25.19
CA GLU A 1025 33.26 -10.72 -24.77
C GLU A 1025 34.08 -11.24 -23.59
N VAL A 1026 33.44 -11.87 -22.61
CA VAL A 1026 34.12 -12.45 -21.43
C VAL A 1026 35.13 -13.52 -21.84
N TRP A 1027 34.70 -14.51 -22.63
CA TRP A 1027 35.57 -15.63 -23.00
C TRP A 1027 36.64 -15.25 -24.03
N ALA A 1028 36.35 -14.30 -24.93
CA ALA A 1028 37.37 -13.69 -25.79
C ALA A 1028 38.46 -12.99 -24.95
N ALA A 1029 38.08 -12.24 -23.92
CA ALA A 1029 39.04 -11.57 -23.03
C ALA A 1029 39.83 -12.54 -22.14
N LEU A 1030 39.24 -13.68 -21.74
CA LEU A 1030 39.93 -14.74 -21.02
C LEU A 1030 40.89 -15.56 -21.89
N GLY A 1031 40.79 -15.44 -23.22
CA GLY A 1031 41.69 -16.08 -24.18
C GLY A 1031 41.53 -17.60 -24.28
N ASP A 1032 40.37 -18.14 -23.92
CA ASP A 1032 40.08 -19.58 -24.03
C ASP A 1032 39.69 -19.92 -25.47
N ARG A 1033 40.55 -20.68 -26.17
CA ARG A 1033 40.35 -20.97 -27.59
C ARG A 1033 39.18 -21.90 -27.87
N GLU A 1034 38.88 -22.84 -26.98
CA GLU A 1034 37.77 -23.78 -27.16
C GLU A 1034 36.45 -23.04 -26.98
N ALA A 1035 36.33 -22.27 -25.89
CA ALA A 1035 35.18 -21.39 -25.68
C ALA A 1035 34.97 -20.42 -26.83
N CYS A 1036 36.05 -19.83 -27.36
CA CYS A 1036 35.94 -18.89 -28.48
C CYS A 1036 35.43 -19.56 -29.77
N ALA A 1037 35.85 -20.79 -30.05
CA ALA A 1037 35.40 -21.52 -31.24
C ALA A 1037 33.91 -21.87 -31.15
N ASP A 1038 33.48 -22.41 -30.01
CA ASP A 1038 32.09 -22.78 -29.76
C ASP A 1038 31.17 -21.55 -29.81
N LEU A 1039 31.54 -20.47 -29.12
CA LEU A 1039 30.78 -19.22 -29.13
C LEU A 1039 30.76 -18.54 -30.50
N TYR A 1040 31.82 -18.70 -31.31
CA TYR A 1040 31.82 -18.17 -32.68
C TYR A 1040 30.80 -18.91 -33.54
N GLU A 1041 30.73 -20.24 -33.45
CA GLU A 1041 29.71 -21.04 -34.14
C GLU A 1041 28.31 -20.68 -33.65
N GLU A 1042 28.10 -20.58 -32.34
CA GLU A 1042 26.80 -20.24 -31.73
C GLU A 1042 26.31 -18.83 -32.12
N ALA A 1043 27.20 -17.84 -32.16
CA ALA A 1043 26.84 -16.45 -32.47
C ALA A 1043 26.76 -16.12 -33.96
N SER A 1044 27.38 -16.92 -34.83
CA SER A 1044 27.45 -16.67 -36.27
C SER A 1044 26.08 -16.49 -36.96
N PRO A 1045 25.02 -17.28 -36.66
CA PRO A 1045 23.69 -17.09 -37.22
C PRO A 1045 23.07 -15.73 -36.92
N TYR A 1046 23.57 -15.02 -35.91
CA TYR A 1046 23.04 -13.77 -35.41
C TYR A 1046 23.95 -12.57 -35.71
N ALA A 1047 24.88 -12.68 -36.67
CA ALA A 1047 25.88 -11.64 -36.96
C ALA A 1047 25.27 -10.26 -37.29
N ASP A 1048 24.08 -10.23 -37.88
CA ASP A 1048 23.31 -9.03 -38.21
C ASP A 1048 22.38 -8.56 -37.08
N ARG A 1049 22.44 -9.20 -35.91
CA ARG A 1049 21.60 -8.89 -34.76
C ARG A 1049 22.29 -8.00 -33.74
N MET A 1050 21.48 -7.28 -32.97
CA MET A 1050 21.88 -6.53 -31.79
C MET A 1050 21.72 -7.41 -30.55
N GLY A 1051 22.67 -7.33 -29.62
CA GLY A 1051 22.44 -7.83 -28.26
C GLY A 1051 21.31 -7.03 -27.62
N ILE A 1052 20.15 -7.66 -27.39
CA ILE A 1052 18.96 -6.98 -26.88
C ILE A 1052 18.23 -7.91 -25.90
N SER A 1053 17.50 -7.32 -24.94
CA SER A 1053 16.60 -8.02 -24.03
C SER A 1053 15.15 -7.58 -24.29
N GLY A 1054 14.44 -8.30 -25.15
CA GLY A 1054 13.04 -8.02 -25.49
C GLY A 1054 12.79 -6.55 -25.90
N LEU A 1055 12.01 -5.82 -25.10
CA LEU A 1055 11.66 -4.40 -25.34
C LEU A 1055 12.30 -3.43 -24.33
N SER A 1056 13.40 -3.81 -23.66
CA SER A 1056 13.96 -2.99 -22.57
C SER A 1056 15.46 -2.66 -22.66
N LEU A 1057 16.34 -3.64 -22.84
CA LEU A 1057 17.80 -3.38 -22.77
C LEU A 1057 18.44 -3.55 -24.13
N LEU A 1058 19.42 -2.69 -24.44
CA LEU A 1058 20.14 -2.68 -25.71
C LEU A 1058 21.64 -2.68 -25.48
N MET A 1059 22.36 -3.61 -26.08
CA MET A 1059 23.81 -3.75 -25.97
C MET A 1059 24.46 -3.31 -27.29
N TRP A 1060 25.47 -4.05 -27.74
CA TRP A 1060 26.17 -3.83 -29.00
C TRP A 1060 25.83 -4.93 -30.02
N PRO A 1061 26.16 -4.73 -31.31
CA PRO A 1061 25.92 -5.72 -32.35
C PRO A 1061 26.68 -7.02 -32.10
N VAL A 1062 26.07 -8.17 -32.39
CA VAL A 1062 26.71 -9.50 -32.28
C VAL A 1062 27.98 -9.57 -33.14
N SER A 1063 27.98 -8.92 -34.31
CA SER A 1063 29.18 -8.73 -35.14
C SER A 1063 30.38 -8.17 -34.37
N ARG A 1064 30.20 -7.30 -33.36
CA ARG A 1064 31.32 -6.86 -32.52
C ARG A 1064 31.92 -8.02 -31.73
N SER A 1065 31.06 -8.83 -31.11
CA SER A 1065 31.48 -10.01 -30.36
C SER A 1065 32.13 -11.06 -31.28
N LEU A 1066 31.60 -11.27 -32.48
CA LEU A 1066 32.21 -12.14 -33.50
C LEU A 1066 33.59 -11.64 -33.95
N ALA A 1067 33.79 -10.32 -34.04
CA ALA A 1067 35.10 -9.75 -34.34
C ALA A 1067 36.13 -10.10 -33.24
N GLN A 1068 35.75 -9.94 -31.97
CA GLN A 1068 36.60 -10.27 -30.82
C GLN A 1068 36.94 -11.77 -30.76
N LEU A 1069 35.96 -12.64 -31.02
CA LEU A 1069 36.17 -14.09 -31.07
C LEU A 1069 37.09 -14.50 -32.24
N ALA A 1070 36.86 -13.95 -33.44
CA ALA A 1070 37.72 -14.22 -34.59
C ALA A 1070 39.17 -13.77 -34.36
N GLU A 1071 39.36 -12.62 -33.70
CA GLU A 1071 40.69 -12.14 -33.31
C GLU A 1071 41.37 -13.09 -32.30
N ALA A 1072 40.64 -13.56 -31.29
CA ALA A 1072 41.15 -14.55 -30.32
C ALA A 1072 41.53 -15.90 -30.96
N LEU A 1073 40.83 -16.29 -32.04
CA LEU A 1073 41.13 -17.47 -32.85
C LEU A 1073 42.26 -17.25 -33.88
N GLY A 1074 42.68 -16.01 -34.10
CA GLY A 1074 43.74 -15.64 -35.04
C GLY A 1074 43.27 -15.41 -36.50
N ASP A 1075 41.96 -15.33 -36.74
CA ASP A 1075 41.38 -15.02 -38.06
C ASP A 1075 41.15 -13.51 -38.23
N THR A 1076 42.24 -12.81 -38.54
CA THR A 1076 42.27 -11.34 -38.66
C THR A 1076 41.37 -10.78 -39.77
N GLU A 1077 41.19 -11.50 -40.89
CA GLU A 1077 40.36 -11.00 -42.00
C GLU A 1077 38.87 -11.12 -41.69
N THR A 1078 38.47 -12.22 -41.04
CA THR A 1078 37.09 -12.35 -40.54
C THR A 1078 36.79 -11.37 -39.42
N ALA A 1079 37.74 -11.16 -38.50
CA ALA A 1079 37.62 -10.15 -37.46
C ALA A 1079 37.37 -8.74 -38.03
N ARG A 1080 38.13 -8.35 -39.06
CA ARG A 1080 37.99 -7.05 -39.74
C ARG A 1080 36.61 -6.87 -40.37
N ARG A 1081 36.08 -7.88 -41.08
CA ARG A 1081 34.75 -7.81 -41.72
C ARG A 1081 33.63 -7.62 -40.70
N HIS A 1082 33.69 -8.35 -39.59
CA HIS A 1082 32.72 -8.23 -38.50
C HIS A 1082 32.82 -6.86 -37.79
N ALA A 1083 34.04 -6.36 -37.59
CA ALA A 1083 34.28 -5.03 -37.01
C ALA A 1083 33.70 -3.90 -37.90
N GLU A 1084 33.85 -3.99 -39.22
CA GLU A 1084 33.28 -2.99 -40.17
C GLU A 1084 31.75 -2.89 -40.06
N HIS A 1085 31.07 -4.03 -39.94
CA HIS A 1085 29.62 -4.05 -39.73
C HIS A 1085 29.25 -3.45 -38.36
N ALA A 1086 29.92 -3.86 -37.28
CA ALA A 1086 29.67 -3.34 -35.94
C ALA A 1086 29.87 -1.82 -35.87
N GLU A 1087 30.96 -1.30 -36.44
CA GLU A 1087 31.26 0.14 -36.51
C GLU A 1087 30.22 0.92 -37.34
N SER A 1088 29.62 0.30 -38.36
CA SER A 1088 28.53 0.92 -39.12
C SER A 1088 27.29 1.11 -38.24
N VAL A 1089 26.88 0.07 -37.52
CA VAL A 1089 25.70 0.12 -36.64
C VAL A 1089 25.92 1.04 -35.44
N GLU A 1090 27.10 1.01 -34.83
CA GLU A 1090 27.46 1.91 -33.72
C GLU A 1090 27.49 3.39 -34.15
N ARG A 1091 27.91 3.69 -35.41
CA ARG A 1091 27.82 5.05 -35.98
C ARG A 1091 26.37 5.51 -36.16
N GLU A 1092 25.49 4.65 -36.66
CA GLU A 1092 24.06 5.00 -36.78
C GLU A 1092 23.39 5.21 -35.43
N LEU A 1093 23.79 4.47 -34.40
CA LEU A 1093 23.35 4.72 -33.03
C LEU A 1093 23.83 6.09 -32.53
N ALA A 1094 25.10 6.43 -32.73
CA ALA A 1094 25.72 7.64 -32.21
C ALA A 1094 25.25 8.94 -32.90
N ASP A 1095 25.04 8.92 -34.22
CA ASP A 1095 24.53 10.06 -34.99
C ASP A 1095 23.30 9.66 -35.83
N PRO A 1096 22.08 9.89 -35.30
CA PRO A 1096 20.84 9.56 -36.00
C PRO A 1096 20.47 10.58 -37.08
N SER A 1097 21.33 11.57 -37.40
CA SER A 1097 21.03 12.55 -38.44
C SER A 1097 20.74 11.84 -39.77
N PRO A 1098 19.74 12.30 -40.54
CA PRO A 1098 19.46 11.71 -41.84
C PRO A 1098 20.69 11.85 -42.73
N ALA A 1099 21.20 10.74 -43.26
CA ALA A 1099 22.10 10.81 -44.40
C ALA A 1099 21.38 11.61 -45.49
N HIS A 1100 22.05 12.64 -46.01
CA HIS A 1100 21.52 13.51 -47.05
C HIS A 1100 20.76 12.74 -48.16
N PRO A 1101 19.69 13.33 -48.73
CA PRO A 1101 18.93 12.71 -49.80
C PRO A 1101 19.79 12.68 -51.07
N HIS A 1102 20.49 11.59 -51.29
CA HIS A 1102 21.08 11.29 -52.58
C HIS A 1102 20.37 10.11 -53.23
N ARG A 1103 19.46 10.51 -54.12
CA ARG A 1103 18.78 9.80 -55.22
C ARG A 1103 17.45 9.14 -54.92
#